data_AF-A0A800A073-F1
#
_entry.id   AF-A0A800A073-F1
#
_cell.length_a   1.000
_cell.length_b   1.000
_cell.length_c   1.000
_cell.angle_alpha   90.00
_cell.angle_beta   90.00
_cell.angle_gamma   90.00
#
_symmetry.space_group_name_H-M   'P 1'
#
loop_
_entity.id
_entity.type
_entity.pdbx_description
1 polymer ?
#
loop_
_entity_poly.entity_id
_entity_poly.type
_entity_poly.pdbx_seq_one_letter_code
_entity_poly.pdbx_strand_id
1 'polypeptide(L)'
;RRACVFSLHRSAEGAAEAALRLSDLRPTAAEMVDQTLLGLAREQGLSLAIPLPVDAGALLIVEFEGESGEELRALAEEAKRRVKALPGTIEARVAREEKEAEEVWNFRRRAVPLLHRRPGPVRPVAIVEDLGFPPEVLPEAIGRVREVFRELGLEAALYGSMLDGNLHCRPMVDIRRADLGRFLLEVGRAVFEEVVRLGGTISAEHGDGLSRAPFLELMHGEDLVRAFREVKGTLDPLGILNPGSKVSDDPEGPFSSLVFWAEPKPKAIFPFEGAEEDVRRCNACGLCREVCPPFKAERKEPLSPRGRMTLALALLSGRERPREVREVKRVLRRCLHCLRCALACPSGVDPAWADALLLSSLAPHRGLRGRVLSSPRLAARMASLPLLDLTKRLGVRLLGISTRRPLPMPSFEPIEPLPVEEPVAEAVYFPGCYSAIFNPPWGRAVLAFLHDSGVEAKVVFEGCCGAPAVAKGRFDIARKAAERAAKALLPEVDAGRKVVLSDPTCLTTIRRHWPRLLGKLGEKVAENCLDVVEFVLSVRGSIPEGWRGRAKGRRVLLHLSCHFNASESLPHYLRLLSEAGAEVEVVDACCGLAGTWGLMRENERLSERVGISLFEEVRKFEGPVLTPCGSCRDQIEFATGIRALHPLLWLWGIAPAR
;
A
#
# COMPACT_ATOMS: atom_id res chain seq x y z
N ARG A 1 11.80 -28.42 5.84
CA ARG A 1 12.88 -27.42 5.60
C ARG A 1 12.93 -27.17 4.10
N ARG A 2 13.51 -26.04 3.65
CA ARG A 2 13.67 -25.77 2.22
C ARG A 2 15.09 -25.35 1.85
N ALA A 3 15.46 -25.56 0.60
CA ALA A 3 16.65 -24.99 -0.03
C ALA A 3 16.27 -24.44 -1.40
N CYS A 4 16.79 -23.26 -1.74
CA CYS A 4 16.46 -22.57 -2.99
C CYS A 4 17.71 -22.26 -3.80
N VAL A 5 17.59 -22.40 -5.12
CA VAL A 5 18.58 -22.01 -6.12
C VAL A 5 17.96 -20.96 -7.02
N PHE A 6 18.68 -19.85 -7.20
CA PHE A 6 18.32 -18.80 -8.15
C PHE A 6 19.33 -18.79 -9.28
N SER A 7 18.87 -18.70 -10.52
CA SER A 7 19.76 -18.59 -11.68
C SER A 7 19.25 -17.59 -12.70
N LEU A 8 20.16 -16.82 -13.26
CA LEU A 8 19.90 -15.84 -14.29
C LEU A 8 20.34 -16.37 -15.63
N HIS A 9 19.49 -16.17 -16.63
CA HIS A 9 19.70 -16.68 -17.98
C HIS A 9 19.56 -15.54 -18.99
N ARG A 10 20.24 -15.66 -20.13
CA ARG A 10 20.14 -14.70 -21.24
C ARG A 10 18.76 -14.70 -21.92
N SER A 11 17.96 -15.74 -21.71
CA SER A 11 16.63 -15.87 -22.32
C SER A 11 15.69 -16.70 -21.44
N ALA A 12 14.38 -16.53 -21.65
CA ALA A 12 13.35 -17.29 -20.93
C ALA A 12 13.30 -18.75 -21.38
N GLU A 13 13.59 -18.98 -22.66
CA GLU A 13 13.74 -20.29 -23.29
C GLU A 13 14.89 -21.08 -22.62
N GLY A 14 16.04 -20.44 -22.38
CA GLY A 14 17.17 -21.04 -21.69
C GLY A 14 16.87 -21.35 -20.22
N ALA A 15 16.10 -20.49 -19.54
CA ALA A 15 15.62 -20.75 -18.18
C ALA A 15 14.66 -21.96 -18.13
N ALA A 16 13.76 -22.10 -19.12
CA ALA A 16 12.87 -23.25 -19.22
C ALA A 16 13.65 -24.56 -19.49
N GLU A 17 14.62 -24.54 -20.41
CA GLU A 17 15.49 -25.70 -20.63
C GLU A 17 16.26 -26.07 -19.36
N ALA A 18 16.79 -25.07 -18.65
CA ALA A 18 17.49 -25.29 -17.38
C ALA A 18 16.59 -25.96 -16.33
N ALA A 19 15.31 -25.58 -16.23
CA ALA A 19 14.37 -26.24 -15.34
C ALA A 19 14.16 -27.72 -15.71
N LEU A 20 13.98 -28.03 -17.00
CA LEU A 20 13.80 -29.42 -17.47
C LEU A 20 15.02 -30.30 -17.16
N ARG A 21 16.23 -29.76 -17.28
CA ARG A 21 17.49 -30.45 -16.93
C ARG A 21 17.63 -30.77 -15.44
N LEU A 22 16.81 -30.15 -14.60
CA LEU A 22 16.76 -30.39 -13.16
C LEU A 22 15.57 -31.26 -12.74
N SER A 23 14.69 -31.66 -13.66
CA SER A 23 13.48 -32.43 -13.35
C SER A 23 13.77 -33.75 -12.61
N ASP A 24 14.90 -34.41 -12.91
CA ASP A 24 15.34 -35.65 -12.27
C ASP A 24 15.72 -35.46 -10.79
N LEU A 25 16.09 -34.24 -10.39
CA LEU A 25 16.31 -33.88 -8.98
C LEU A 25 15.01 -33.68 -8.19
N ARG A 26 13.84 -33.77 -8.86
CA ARG A 26 12.50 -33.65 -8.27
C ARG A 26 12.34 -32.40 -7.39
N PRO A 27 12.59 -31.20 -7.93
CA PRO A 27 12.32 -29.98 -7.18
C PRO A 27 10.82 -29.87 -6.87
N THR A 28 10.52 -29.23 -5.75
CA THR A 28 9.15 -28.94 -5.32
C THR A 28 8.55 -27.79 -6.13
N ALA A 29 9.39 -26.88 -6.63
CA ALA A 29 8.98 -25.80 -7.52
C ALA A 29 10.10 -25.40 -8.50
N ALA A 30 9.71 -24.95 -9.70
CA ALA A 30 10.61 -24.40 -10.72
C ALA A 30 9.95 -23.22 -11.44
N GLU A 31 10.10 -22.02 -10.89
CA GLU A 31 9.41 -20.81 -11.31
C GLU A 31 10.30 -19.89 -12.15
N MET A 32 9.76 -19.31 -13.21
CA MET A 32 10.48 -18.38 -14.09
C MET A 32 9.80 -17.01 -14.13
N VAL A 33 10.60 -15.96 -14.24
CA VAL A 33 10.16 -14.60 -14.58
C VAL A 33 11.09 -14.00 -15.63
N ASP A 34 10.53 -13.30 -16.61
CA ASP A 34 11.27 -12.81 -17.78
C ASP A 34 11.94 -11.43 -17.58
N GLN A 35 12.64 -11.00 -18.62
CA GLN A 35 13.32 -9.70 -18.73
C GLN A 35 12.40 -8.51 -18.46
N THR A 36 11.10 -8.60 -18.76
CA THR A 36 10.14 -7.51 -18.60
C THR A 36 9.93 -7.26 -17.11
N LEU A 37 9.72 -8.32 -16.33
CA LEU A 37 9.61 -8.25 -14.88
C LEU A 37 10.94 -7.89 -14.20
N LEU A 38 12.06 -8.43 -14.68
CA LEU A 38 13.39 -8.09 -14.17
C LEU A 38 13.74 -6.61 -14.43
N GLY A 39 13.37 -6.08 -15.60
CA GLY A 39 13.52 -4.67 -15.94
C GLY A 39 12.78 -3.76 -14.97
N LEU A 40 11.51 -4.06 -14.69
CA LEU A 40 10.73 -3.33 -13.71
C LEU A 40 11.30 -3.44 -12.30
N ALA A 41 11.82 -4.61 -11.90
CA ALA A 41 12.49 -4.76 -10.61
C ALA A 41 13.69 -3.81 -10.49
N ARG A 42 14.51 -3.72 -11.54
CA ARG A 42 15.68 -2.80 -11.62
C ARG A 42 15.25 -1.34 -11.56
N GLU A 43 14.26 -0.92 -12.35
CA GLU A 43 13.75 0.46 -12.36
C GLU A 43 13.19 0.89 -11.00
N GLN A 44 12.63 -0.05 -10.24
CA GLN A 44 12.10 0.19 -8.91
C GLN A 44 13.16 0.09 -7.81
N GLY A 45 14.43 -0.16 -8.15
CA GLY A 45 15.52 -0.34 -7.20
C GLY A 45 15.31 -1.51 -6.25
N LEU A 46 14.59 -2.56 -6.69
CA LEU A 46 14.41 -3.75 -5.87
C LEU A 46 15.75 -4.47 -5.75
N SER A 47 16.26 -4.53 -4.52
CA SER A 47 17.31 -5.49 -4.17
C SER A 47 16.69 -6.89 -4.14
N LEU A 48 17.41 -7.85 -4.70
CA LEU A 48 17.14 -9.27 -4.55
C LEU A 48 18.42 -9.95 -4.04
N ALA A 49 18.29 -11.15 -3.49
CA ALA A 49 19.44 -11.96 -3.06
C ALA A 49 20.40 -12.37 -4.19
N ILE A 50 20.05 -12.08 -5.45
CA ILE A 50 20.88 -12.24 -6.63
C ILE A 50 20.96 -10.89 -7.39
N PRO A 51 22.15 -10.40 -7.76
CA PRO A 51 22.29 -9.18 -8.55
C PRO A 51 21.55 -9.29 -9.87
N LEU A 52 20.86 -8.23 -10.31
CA LEU A 52 20.12 -8.23 -11.57
C LEU A 52 20.89 -7.43 -12.64
N PRO A 53 21.76 -8.08 -13.46
CA PRO A 53 22.43 -7.39 -14.54
C PRO A 53 21.43 -7.03 -15.65
N VAL A 54 21.82 -6.07 -16.49
CA VAL A 54 20.93 -5.51 -17.53
C VAL A 54 20.64 -6.52 -18.63
N ASP A 55 21.58 -7.42 -18.91
CA ASP A 55 21.49 -8.48 -19.93
C ASP A 55 20.80 -9.76 -19.45
N ALA A 56 20.29 -9.80 -18.20
CA ALA A 56 19.47 -10.90 -17.72
C ALA A 56 18.11 -10.95 -18.44
N GLY A 57 17.92 -12.00 -19.23
CA GLY A 57 16.71 -12.30 -19.99
C GLY A 57 15.63 -13.04 -19.20
N ALA A 58 16.01 -13.78 -18.16
CA ALA A 58 15.09 -14.44 -17.23
C ALA A 58 15.77 -14.81 -15.90
N LEU A 59 14.95 -14.97 -14.87
CA LEU A 59 15.32 -15.53 -13.57
C LEU A 59 14.55 -16.83 -13.37
N LEU A 60 15.27 -17.92 -13.09
CA LEU A 60 14.73 -19.21 -12.68
C LEU A 60 14.95 -19.40 -11.17
N ILE A 61 13.88 -19.80 -10.47
CA ILE A 61 13.83 -20.09 -9.04
C ILE A 61 13.49 -21.57 -8.89
N VAL A 62 14.40 -22.34 -8.29
CA VAL A 62 14.20 -23.78 -8.03
C VAL A 62 14.20 -23.99 -6.53
N GLU A 63 13.17 -24.65 -6.00
CA GLU A 63 13.02 -24.95 -4.58
C GLU A 63 12.92 -26.45 -4.35
N PHE A 64 13.57 -26.91 -3.27
CA PHE A 64 13.48 -28.28 -2.77
C PHE A 64 12.97 -28.26 -1.34
N GLU A 65 12.06 -29.16 -1.00
CA GLU A 65 11.56 -29.37 0.35
C GLU A 65 11.88 -30.78 0.88
N GLY A 66 12.17 -30.87 2.17
CA GLY A 66 12.53 -32.13 2.83
C GLY A 66 12.83 -31.98 4.31
N GLU A 67 13.16 -33.09 4.96
CA GLU A 67 13.41 -33.15 6.41
C GLU A 67 14.88 -32.84 6.77
N SER A 68 15.84 -33.28 5.95
CA SER A 68 17.27 -33.10 6.16
C SER A 68 17.80 -31.81 5.53
N GLY A 69 18.38 -30.92 6.34
CA GLY A 69 18.98 -29.68 5.82
C GLY A 69 20.26 -29.90 5.01
N GLU A 70 21.02 -30.95 5.32
CA GLU A 70 22.26 -31.27 4.63
C GLU A 70 21.99 -31.82 3.21
N GLU A 71 21.03 -32.74 3.10
CA GLU A 71 20.58 -33.29 1.83
C GLU A 71 20.02 -32.21 0.90
N LEU A 72 19.15 -31.34 1.43
CA LEU A 72 18.59 -30.22 0.66
C LEU A 72 19.67 -29.26 0.17
N ARG A 73 20.70 -29.00 0.97
CA ARG A 73 21.82 -28.15 0.57
C ARG A 73 22.67 -28.82 -0.52
N ALA A 74 22.87 -30.13 -0.44
CA ALA A 74 23.57 -30.89 -1.48
C ALA A 74 22.80 -30.87 -2.81
N LEU A 75 21.47 -31.07 -2.77
CA LEU A 75 20.60 -30.96 -3.94
C LEU A 75 20.65 -29.55 -4.56
N ALA A 76 20.59 -28.51 -3.74
CA ALA A 76 20.67 -27.13 -4.21
C ALA A 76 22.03 -26.79 -4.85
N GLU A 77 23.15 -27.24 -4.25
CA GLU A 77 24.48 -27.05 -4.85
C GLU A 77 24.66 -27.88 -6.14
N GLU A 78 24.09 -29.08 -6.20
CA GLU A 78 24.07 -29.89 -7.42
C GLU A 78 23.27 -29.21 -8.55
N ALA A 79 22.07 -28.72 -8.24
CA ALA A 79 21.25 -27.98 -9.19
C ALA A 79 21.97 -26.73 -9.69
N LYS A 80 22.60 -25.95 -8.79
CA LYS A 80 23.44 -24.81 -9.16
C LYS A 80 24.59 -25.21 -10.09
N ARG A 81 25.27 -26.33 -9.81
CA ARG A 81 26.38 -26.84 -10.65
C ARG A 81 25.90 -27.18 -12.06
N ARG A 82 24.78 -27.89 -12.18
CA ARG A 82 24.18 -28.27 -13.47
C ARG A 82 23.76 -27.06 -14.28
N VAL A 83 23.03 -26.12 -13.65
CA VAL A 83 22.57 -24.90 -14.32
C VAL A 83 23.74 -24.04 -14.76
N LYS A 84 24.75 -23.84 -13.91
CA LYS A 84 25.95 -23.04 -14.26
C LYS A 84 26.72 -23.60 -15.46
N ALA A 85 26.61 -24.89 -15.74
CA ALA A 85 27.25 -25.52 -16.89
C ALA A 85 26.48 -25.31 -18.21
N LEU A 86 25.25 -24.80 -18.17
CA LEU A 86 24.43 -24.58 -19.36
C LEU A 86 24.85 -23.32 -20.12
N PRO A 87 24.86 -23.36 -21.47
CA PRO A 87 25.04 -22.17 -22.28
C PRO A 87 23.97 -21.12 -21.98
N GLY A 88 24.38 -19.85 -21.87
CA GLY A 88 23.44 -18.74 -21.64
C GLY A 88 23.07 -18.50 -20.18
N THR A 89 23.53 -19.31 -19.22
CA THR A 89 23.47 -18.96 -17.80
C THR A 89 24.47 -17.85 -17.50
N ILE A 90 24.00 -16.79 -16.84
CA ILE A 90 24.78 -15.61 -16.45
C ILE A 90 25.31 -15.80 -15.02
N GLU A 91 24.42 -16.20 -14.10
CA GLU A 91 24.75 -16.41 -12.69
C GLU A 91 23.86 -17.51 -12.09
N ALA A 92 24.38 -18.23 -11.09
CA ALA A 92 23.60 -19.18 -10.29
C ALA A 92 24.06 -19.15 -8.83
N ARG A 93 23.11 -19.06 -7.89
CA ARG A 93 23.34 -18.90 -6.46
C ARG A 93 22.38 -19.76 -5.64
N VAL A 94 22.90 -20.38 -4.58
CA VAL A 94 22.10 -21.03 -3.53
C VAL A 94 21.81 -20.01 -2.44
N ALA A 95 20.56 -19.95 -1.96
CA ALA A 95 20.17 -19.13 -0.82
C ALA A 95 20.95 -19.56 0.43
N ARG A 96 21.60 -18.61 1.11
CA ARG A 96 22.37 -18.89 2.33
C ARG A 96 21.48 -18.94 3.57
N GLU A 97 20.43 -18.15 3.55
CA GLU A 97 19.48 -17.98 4.65
C GLU A 97 18.06 -18.00 4.10
N GLU A 98 17.12 -18.36 4.96
CA GLU A 98 15.69 -18.36 4.66
C GLU A 98 15.20 -16.99 4.13
N LYS A 99 15.75 -15.91 4.67
CA LYS A 99 15.42 -14.54 4.27
C LYS A 99 15.77 -14.26 2.79
N GLU A 100 16.89 -14.79 2.30
CA GLU A 100 17.29 -14.65 0.89
C GLU A 100 16.27 -15.36 -0.03
N ALA A 101 15.79 -16.53 0.40
CA ALA A 101 14.74 -17.26 -0.32
C ALA A 101 13.40 -16.53 -0.31
N GLU A 102 12.99 -16.02 0.85
CA GLU A 102 11.77 -15.23 0.96
C GLU A 102 11.79 -13.98 0.09
N GLU A 103 12.93 -13.30 -0.02
CA GLU A 103 13.10 -12.10 -0.85
C GLU A 103 12.78 -12.38 -2.33
N VAL A 104 13.40 -13.42 -2.89
CA VAL A 104 13.20 -13.80 -4.31
C VAL A 104 11.80 -14.37 -4.55
N TRP A 105 11.29 -15.19 -3.64
CA TRP A 105 9.91 -15.70 -3.73
C TRP A 105 8.86 -14.60 -3.60
N ASN A 106 9.10 -13.60 -2.76
CA ASN A 106 8.22 -12.43 -2.64
C ASN A 106 8.21 -11.61 -3.93
N PHE A 107 9.33 -11.53 -4.64
CA PHE A 107 9.38 -10.95 -5.97
C PHE A 107 8.50 -11.73 -6.97
N ARG A 108 8.65 -13.06 -7.05
CA ARG A 108 7.81 -13.92 -7.91
C ARG A 108 6.31 -13.80 -7.58
N ARG A 109 5.94 -13.79 -6.30
CA ARG A 109 4.54 -13.60 -5.86
C ARG A 109 3.96 -12.23 -6.21
N ARG A 110 4.81 -11.21 -6.33
CA ARG A 110 4.41 -9.83 -6.62
C ARG A 110 4.62 -9.43 -8.08
N ALA A 111 5.06 -10.34 -8.93
CA ALA A 111 5.34 -10.11 -10.34
C ALA A 111 4.18 -9.41 -11.07
N VAL A 112 2.97 -9.98 -11.05
CA VAL A 112 1.81 -9.41 -11.77
C VAL A 112 1.46 -8.01 -11.27
N PRO A 113 1.26 -7.77 -9.95
CA PRO A 113 1.00 -6.42 -9.48
C PRO A 113 2.12 -5.42 -9.79
N LEU A 114 3.39 -5.84 -9.84
CA LEU A 114 4.52 -4.98 -10.20
C LEU A 114 4.45 -4.47 -11.64
N LEU A 115 3.94 -5.28 -12.59
CA LEU A 115 3.72 -4.85 -13.99
C LEU A 115 2.86 -3.58 -14.09
N HIS A 116 1.93 -3.39 -13.15
CA HIS A 116 1.06 -2.22 -13.14
C HIS A 116 1.72 -0.95 -12.60
N ARG A 117 2.99 -0.99 -12.14
CA ARG A 117 3.74 0.23 -11.78
C ARG A 117 4.17 1.04 -13.01
N ARG A 118 4.20 0.44 -14.19
CA ARG A 118 4.54 1.14 -15.44
C ARG A 118 3.62 2.37 -15.60
N PRO A 119 4.18 3.57 -15.83
CA PRO A 119 3.37 4.77 -16.01
C PRO A 119 2.67 4.76 -17.37
N GLY A 120 1.55 5.48 -17.45
CA GLY A 120 0.90 5.78 -18.73
C GLY A 120 -0.21 4.79 -19.11
N PRO A 121 -0.60 4.79 -20.39
CA PRO A 121 -1.80 4.13 -20.87
C PRO A 121 -1.59 2.67 -21.32
N VAL A 122 -0.34 2.28 -21.58
CA VAL A 122 0.01 0.90 -21.90
C VAL A 122 -0.01 0.09 -20.61
N ARG A 123 -0.86 -0.94 -20.55
CA ARG A 123 -1.08 -1.77 -19.37
C ARG A 123 -0.94 -3.26 -19.69
N PRO A 124 -0.47 -4.07 -18.72
CA PRO A 124 -0.55 -5.51 -18.80
C PRO A 124 -2.03 -5.94 -18.75
N VAL A 125 -2.53 -6.60 -19.79
CA VAL A 125 -3.94 -7.07 -19.85
C VAL A 125 -4.02 -8.58 -19.59
N ALA A 126 -5.03 -8.99 -18.82
CA ALA A 126 -5.38 -10.41 -18.61
C ALA A 126 -6.26 -10.87 -19.77
N ILE A 127 -5.68 -11.58 -20.74
CA ILE A 127 -6.44 -12.19 -21.83
C ILE A 127 -5.95 -13.60 -22.15
N VAL A 128 -4.63 -13.75 -22.22
CA VAL A 128 -3.92 -15.01 -22.55
C VAL A 128 -3.00 -15.43 -21.41
N GLU A 129 -3.41 -15.14 -20.16
CA GLU A 129 -2.53 -15.19 -18.99
C GLU A 129 -2.25 -16.57 -18.41
N ASP A 130 -2.76 -17.64 -19.02
CA ASP A 130 -2.68 -18.97 -18.45
C ASP A 130 -2.67 -20.04 -19.53
N LEU A 131 -1.48 -20.29 -20.06
CA LEU A 131 -1.23 -21.26 -21.10
C LEU A 131 -0.57 -22.49 -20.48
N GLY A 132 -1.01 -23.67 -20.89
CA GLY A 132 -0.40 -24.94 -20.48
C GLY A 132 0.19 -25.66 -21.68
N PHE A 133 1.35 -26.28 -21.49
CA PHE A 133 2.05 -27.07 -22.51
C PHE A 133 2.62 -28.33 -21.86
N PRO A 134 2.88 -29.41 -22.63
CA PRO A 134 3.80 -30.43 -22.17
C PRO A 134 5.15 -29.78 -21.78
N PRO A 135 5.73 -30.07 -20.60
CA PRO A 135 6.94 -29.39 -20.13
C PRO A 135 8.10 -29.41 -21.13
N GLU A 136 8.28 -30.53 -21.85
CA GLU A 136 9.30 -30.71 -22.88
C GLU A 136 9.15 -29.77 -24.09
N VAL A 137 7.93 -29.29 -24.38
CA VAL A 137 7.63 -28.35 -25.47
C VAL A 137 7.78 -26.90 -25.01
N LEU A 138 7.79 -26.65 -23.69
CA LEU A 138 7.73 -25.30 -23.12
C LEU A 138 8.84 -24.35 -23.60
N PRO A 139 10.12 -24.75 -23.76
CA PRO A 139 11.15 -23.85 -24.28
C PRO A 139 10.85 -23.36 -25.71
N GLU A 140 10.34 -24.24 -26.58
CA GLU A 140 9.91 -23.87 -27.93
C GLU A 140 8.67 -22.97 -27.88
N ALA A 141 7.68 -23.36 -27.06
CA ALA A 141 6.43 -22.63 -26.91
C ALA A 141 6.64 -21.17 -26.46
N ILE A 142 7.56 -20.93 -25.52
CA ILE A 142 7.94 -19.57 -25.11
C ILE A 142 8.40 -18.74 -26.32
N GLY A 143 9.28 -19.30 -27.16
CA GLY A 143 9.79 -18.60 -28.35
C GLY A 143 8.68 -18.28 -29.35
N ARG A 144 7.80 -19.25 -29.62
CA ARG A 144 6.66 -19.11 -30.56
C ARG A 144 5.62 -18.11 -30.07
N VAL A 145 5.24 -18.16 -28.79
CA VAL A 145 4.30 -17.19 -28.19
C VAL A 145 4.89 -15.77 -28.23
N ARG A 146 6.19 -15.59 -27.99
CA ARG A 146 6.86 -14.29 -28.12
C ARG A 146 6.87 -13.78 -29.55
N GLU A 147 7.02 -14.67 -30.53
CA GLU A 147 6.95 -14.33 -31.96
C GLU A 147 5.55 -13.82 -32.33
N VAL A 148 4.48 -14.50 -31.90
CA VAL A 148 3.09 -14.05 -32.11
C VAL A 148 2.88 -12.64 -31.53
N PHE A 149 3.32 -12.37 -30.30
CA PHE A 149 3.22 -11.01 -29.75
C PHE A 149 4.01 -9.98 -30.55
N ARG A 150 5.20 -10.34 -31.04
CA ARG A 150 6.03 -9.45 -31.87
C ARG A 150 5.38 -9.12 -33.20
N GLU A 151 4.77 -10.09 -33.87
CA GLU A 151 4.01 -9.91 -35.11
C GLU A 151 2.81 -8.97 -34.91
N LEU A 152 2.18 -9.03 -33.73
CA LEU A 152 1.10 -8.12 -33.31
C LEU A 152 1.61 -6.75 -32.81
N GLY A 153 2.93 -6.53 -32.79
CA GLY A 153 3.54 -5.29 -32.30
C GLY A 153 3.43 -5.08 -30.79
N LEU A 154 3.32 -6.16 -30.02
CA LEU A 154 3.14 -6.14 -28.57
C LEU A 154 4.40 -6.61 -27.82
N GLU A 155 4.74 -5.90 -26.75
CA GLU A 155 5.56 -6.45 -25.68
C GLU A 155 4.68 -7.34 -24.78
N ALA A 156 5.25 -8.40 -24.21
CA ALA A 156 4.56 -9.23 -23.23
C ALA A 156 5.49 -9.60 -22.08
N ALA A 157 4.97 -9.60 -20.86
CA ALA A 157 5.65 -10.17 -19.72
C ALA A 157 5.31 -11.65 -19.60
N LEU A 158 6.33 -12.49 -19.42
CA LEU A 158 6.22 -13.93 -19.25
C LEU A 158 6.70 -14.37 -17.86
N TYR A 159 5.95 -15.29 -17.25
CA TYR A 159 6.30 -15.90 -15.97
C TYR A 159 5.50 -17.20 -15.79
N GLY A 160 5.92 -18.10 -14.90
CA GLY A 160 5.15 -19.32 -14.62
C GLY A 160 6.00 -20.48 -14.11
N SER A 161 5.37 -21.63 -13.96
CA SER A 161 6.01 -22.86 -13.51
C SER A 161 6.48 -23.70 -14.70
N MET A 162 7.80 -23.89 -14.80
CA MET A 162 8.43 -24.53 -15.95
C MET A 162 8.23 -26.04 -15.97
N LEU A 163 8.21 -26.68 -14.80
CA LEU A 163 8.06 -28.13 -14.71
C LEU A 163 6.59 -28.59 -14.75
N ASP A 164 5.66 -27.69 -14.42
CA ASP A 164 4.23 -27.93 -14.63
C ASP A 164 3.78 -27.58 -16.06
N GLY A 165 4.69 -27.06 -16.89
CA GLY A 165 4.36 -26.65 -18.25
C GLY A 165 3.45 -25.42 -18.32
N ASN A 166 3.36 -24.63 -17.26
CA ASN A 166 2.42 -23.51 -17.15
C ASN A 166 3.13 -22.17 -17.41
N LEU A 167 2.72 -21.51 -18.49
CA LEU A 167 3.21 -20.21 -18.92
C LEU A 167 2.11 -19.15 -18.80
N HIS A 168 2.34 -18.16 -17.94
CA HIS A 168 1.53 -16.97 -17.88
C HIS A 168 2.09 -15.86 -18.75
N CYS A 169 1.20 -15.21 -19.51
CA CYS A 169 1.54 -14.13 -20.42
C CYS A 169 0.70 -12.88 -20.13
N ARG A 170 1.33 -11.70 -20.11
CA ARG A 170 0.62 -10.41 -19.98
C ARG A 170 1.04 -9.47 -21.11
N PRO A 171 0.25 -9.38 -22.21
CA PRO A 171 0.53 -8.41 -23.26
C PRO A 171 0.36 -6.99 -22.76
N MET A 172 1.23 -6.10 -23.23
CA MET A 172 1.26 -4.67 -22.93
C MET A 172 0.43 -3.92 -23.96
N VAL A 173 -0.79 -3.53 -23.60
CA VAL A 173 -1.79 -2.95 -24.53
C VAL A 173 -2.15 -1.53 -24.10
N ASP A 174 -2.23 -0.58 -25.05
CA ASP A 174 -2.83 0.73 -24.78
C ASP A 174 -4.33 0.58 -24.54
N ILE A 175 -4.78 0.79 -23.30
CA ILE A 175 -6.18 0.60 -22.90
C ILE A 175 -7.12 1.75 -23.32
N ARG A 176 -6.61 2.75 -24.04
CA ARG A 176 -7.40 3.87 -24.57
C ARG A 176 -7.85 3.66 -26.01
N ARG A 177 -7.45 2.54 -26.63
CA ARG A 177 -7.83 2.19 -28.00
C ARG A 177 -9.35 2.19 -28.15
N ALA A 178 -9.85 2.79 -29.23
CA ALA A 178 -11.27 2.81 -29.54
C ALA A 178 -11.80 1.41 -29.91
N ASP A 179 -10.95 0.57 -30.47
CA ASP A 179 -11.22 -0.81 -30.89
C ASP A 179 -10.73 -1.86 -29.87
N LEU A 180 -10.46 -1.46 -28.61
CA LEU A 180 -9.79 -2.30 -27.60
C LEU A 180 -10.38 -3.72 -27.50
N GLY A 181 -11.72 -3.85 -27.45
CA GLY A 181 -12.39 -5.14 -27.35
C GLY A 181 -12.05 -6.07 -28.51
N ARG A 182 -12.22 -5.59 -29.75
CA ARG A 182 -11.89 -6.34 -30.97
C ARG A 182 -10.40 -6.68 -31.02
N PHE A 183 -9.54 -5.73 -30.70
CA PHE A 183 -8.11 -5.95 -30.67
C PHE A 183 -7.70 -7.05 -29.67
N LEU A 184 -8.28 -7.06 -28.47
CA LEU A 184 -8.02 -8.11 -27.49
C LEU A 184 -8.55 -9.48 -27.93
N LEU A 185 -9.67 -9.53 -28.65
CA LEU A 185 -10.19 -10.76 -29.24
C LEU A 185 -9.23 -11.31 -30.31
N GLU A 186 -8.68 -10.45 -31.17
CA GLU A 186 -7.65 -10.81 -32.18
C GLU A 186 -6.37 -11.33 -31.53
N VAL A 187 -5.87 -10.64 -30.49
CA VAL A 187 -4.70 -11.08 -29.71
C VAL A 187 -4.96 -12.45 -29.07
N GLY A 188 -6.12 -12.63 -28.44
CA GLY A 188 -6.50 -13.90 -27.83
C GLY A 188 -6.51 -15.03 -28.86
N ARG A 189 -7.14 -14.81 -30.02
CA ARG A 189 -7.23 -15.78 -31.10
C ARG A 189 -5.85 -16.21 -31.60
N ALA A 190 -4.99 -15.25 -31.96
CA ALA A 190 -3.67 -15.53 -32.52
C ALA A 190 -2.80 -16.36 -31.56
N VAL A 191 -2.80 -16.01 -30.26
CA VAL A 191 -2.02 -16.73 -29.26
C VAL A 191 -2.60 -18.12 -29.01
N PHE A 192 -3.92 -18.24 -28.85
CA PHE A 192 -4.57 -19.51 -28.57
C PHE A 192 -4.51 -20.50 -29.74
N GLU A 193 -4.54 -20.05 -30.99
CA GLU A 193 -4.30 -20.90 -32.15
C GLU A 193 -2.88 -21.48 -32.16
N GLU A 194 -1.87 -20.70 -31.77
CA GLU A 194 -0.50 -21.20 -31.62
C GLU A 194 -0.40 -22.20 -30.46
N VAL A 195 -1.07 -21.94 -29.34
CA VAL A 195 -1.11 -22.86 -28.19
C VAL A 195 -1.68 -24.21 -28.58
N VAL A 196 -2.82 -24.23 -29.27
CA VAL A 196 -3.46 -25.47 -29.75
C VAL A 196 -2.56 -26.19 -30.76
N ARG A 197 -1.89 -25.47 -31.66
CA ARG A 197 -0.95 -26.06 -32.63
C ARG A 197 0.21 -26.80 -31.94
N LEU A 198 0.68 -26.27 -30.80
CA LEU A 198 1.73 -26.87 -29.98
C LEU A 198 1.24 -27.96 -29.03
N GLY A 199 -0.04 -28.36 -29.12
CA GLY A 199 -0.64 -29.38 -28.26
C GLY A 199 -0.88 -28.92 -26.82
N GLY A 200 -0.98 -27.60 -26.60
CA GLY A 200 -1.22 -27.00 -25.30
C GLY A 200 -2.71 -26.80 -24.95
N THR A 201 -2.95 -26.17 -23.80
CA THR A 201 -4.26 -25.72 -23.32
C THR A 201 -4.28 -24.21 -23.08
N ILE A 202 -5.40 -23.56 -23.39
CA ILE A 202 -5.60 -22.10 -23.24
C ILE A 202 -5.99 -21.67 -21.80
N SER A 203 -6.14 -22.65 -20.91
CA SER A 203 -6.45 -22.49 -19.49
C SER A 203 -5.87 -23.68 -18.73
N ALA A 204 -4.72 -23.51 -18.07
CA ALA A 204 -4.10 -24.54 -17.26
C ALA A 204 -4.68 -24.58 -15.83
N GLU A 205 -4.78 -23.43 -15.15
CA GLU A 205 -5.21 -23.32 -13.74
C GLU A 205 -6.32 -22.29 -13.47
N HIS A 206 -6.45 -21.24 -14.27
CA HIS A 206 -7.36 -20.11 -13.99
C HIS A 206 -8.82 -20.37 -14.40
N GLY A 207 -9.06 -21.39 -15.22
CA GLY A 207 -10.36 -21.67 -15.81
C GLY A 207 -10.72 -20.69 -16.93
N ASP A 208 -11.84 -20.97 -17.60
CA ASP A 208 -12.21 -20.25 -18.81
C ASP A 208 -12.75 -18.84 -18.52
N GLY A 209 -13.78 -18.78 -17.68
CA GLY A 209 -14.42 -17.52 -17.35
C GLY A 209 -15.06 -16.85 -18.55
N LEU A 210 -15.41 -15.56 -18.38
CA LEU A 210 -15.91 -14.73 -19.48
C LEU A 210 -14.84 -14.52 -20.56
N SER A 211 -13.56 -14.38 -20.18
CA SER A 211 -12.48 -13.99 -21.10
C SER A 211 -12.15 -15.08 -22.13
N ARG A 212 -12.30 -16.37 -21.78
CA ARG A 212 -12.00 -17.48 -22.70
C ARG A 212 -13.23 -18.11 -23.33
N ALA A 213 -14.43 -17.79 -22.87
CA ALA A 213 -15.68 -18.35 -23.42
C ALA A 213 -15.78 -18.25 -24.96
N PRO A 214 -15.34 -17.16 -25.63
CA PRO A 214 -15.33 -17.08 -27.10
C PRO A 214 -14.40 -18.06 -27.82
N PHE A 215 -13.49 -18.72 -27.11
CA PHE A 215 -12.43 -19.55 -27.69
C PHE A 215 -12.57 -21.04 -27.34
N LEU A 216 -13.68 -21.44 -26.69
CA LEU A 216 -13.82 -22.83 -26.22
C LEU A 216 -14.02 -23.83 -27.35
N GLU A 217 -14.64 -23.43 -28.46
CA GLU A 217 -14.75 -24.31 -29.63
C GLU A 217 -13.39 -24.51 -30.31
N LEU A 218 -12.49 -23.51 -30.26
CA LEU A 218 -11.09 -23.66 -30.71
C LEU A 218 -10.35 -24.69 -29.84
N MET A 219 -10.56 -24.69 -28.53
CA MET A 219 -9.86 -25.58 -27.59
C MET A 219 -10.47 -27.00 -27.53
N HIS A 220 -11.80 -27.11 -27.53
CA HIS A 220 -12.50 -28.37 -27.23
C HIS A 220 -13.28 -28.94 -28.41
N GLY A 221 -13.42 -28.19 -29.51
CA GLY A 221 -14.28 -28.56 -30.63
C GLY A 221 -15.77 -28.36 -30.33
N GLU A 222 -16.58 -28.40 -31.39
CA GLU A 222 -18.01 -28.11 -31.31
C GLU A 222 -18.79 -29.13 -30.44
N ASP A 223 -18.43 -30.41 -30.51
CA ASP A 223 -19.17 -31.48 -29.83
C ASP A 223 -19.08 -31.38 -28.31
N LEU A 224 -17.87 -31.12 -27.77
CA LEU A 224 -17.70 -30.93 -26.32
C LEU A 224 -18.34 -29.63 -25.83
N VAL A 225 -18.23 -28.54 -26.60
CA VAL A 225 -18.89 -27.29 -26.23
C VAL A 225 -20.41 -27.45 -26.25
N ARG A 226 -20.99 -28.21 -27.20
CA ARG A 226 -22.41 -28.56 -27.20
C ARG A 226 -22.81 -29.29 -25.91
N ALA A 227 -22.03 -30.27 -25.48
CA ALA A 227 -22.26 -30.95 -24.21
C ALA A 227 -22.21 -29.98 -23.00
N PHE A 228 -21.31 -28.99 -23.01
CA PHE A 228 -21.30 -27.94 -21.97
C PHE A 228 -22.61 -27.14 -21.97
N ARG A 229 -23.14 -26.79 -23.16
CA ARG A 229 -24.41 -26.07 -23.31
C ARG A 229 -25.58 -26.89 -22.75
N GLU A 230 -25.64 -28.18 -23.06
CA GLU A 230 -26.69 -29.09 -22.58
C GLU A 230 -26.69 -29.26 -21.05
N VAL A 231 -25.51 -29.46 -20.46
CA VAL A 231 -25.35 -29.53 -18.99
C VAL A 231 -25.78 -28.21 -18.35
N LYS A 232 -25.33 -27.06 -18.88
CA LYS A 232 -25.70 -25.74 -18.38
C LYS A 232 -27.21 -25.50 -18.46
N GLY A 233 -27.83 -25.82 -19.59
CA GLY A 233 -29.27 -25.64 -19.79
C GLY A 233 -30.12 -26.55 -18.90
N THR A 234 -29.63 -27.75 -18.61
CA THR A 234 -30.31 -28.72 -17.72
C THR A 234 -30.25 -28.26 -16.25
N LEU A 235 -29.09 -27.77 -15.79
CA LEU A 235 -28.88 -27.40 -14.39
C LEU A 235 -29.27 -25.96 -14.07
N ASP A 236 -29.27 -25.06 -15.04
CA ASP A 236 -29.65 -23.65 -14.89
C ASP A 236 -30.52 -23.19 -16.07
N PRO A 237 -31.76 -23.69 -16.18
CA PRO A 237 -32.66 -23.37 -17.30
C PRO A 237 -33.04 -21.89 -17.37
N LEU A 238 -32.88 -21.14 -16.28
CA LEU A 238 -33.13 -19.70 -16.23
C LEU A 238 -31.88 -18.85 -16.52
N GLY A 239 -30.70 -19.47 -16.62
CA GLY A 239 -29.43 -18.78 -16.90
C GLY A 239 -28.99 -17.80 -15.82
N ILE A 240 -29.40 -17.97 -14.57
CA ILE A 240 -29.13 -17.00 -13.49
C ILE A 240 -27.76 -17.18 -12.85
N LEU A 241 -27.14 -18.35 -13.00
CA LEU A 241 -25.85 -18.69 -12.39
C LEU A 241 -24.69 -18.29 -13.32
N ASN A 242 -24.16 -17.09 -13.12
CA ASN A 242 -22.96 -16.56 -13.79
C ASN A 242 -23.00 -16.68 -15.34
N PRO A 243 -23.94 -15.99 -16.01
CA PRO A 243 -24.18 -16.11 -17.45
C PRO A 243 -22.93 -15.76 -18.28
N GLY A 244 -22.71 -16.49 -19.38
CA GLY A 244 -21.62 -16.23 -20.34
C GLY A 244 -20.24 -16.80 -19.98
N SER A 245 -20.02 -17.27 -18.74
CA SER A 245 -18.68 -17.58 -18.21
C SER A 245 -18.06 -18.92 -18.65
N LYS A 246 -18.75 -19.73 -19.44
CA LYS A 246 -18.32 -21.08 -19.89
C LYS A 246 -19.11 -21.51 -21.12
N VAL A 247 -20.35 -21.05 -21.19
CA VAL A 247 -21.18 -21.11 -22.39
C VAL A 247 -21.68 -19.68 -22.62
N SER A 248 -21.41 -19.16 -23.81
CA SER A 248 -21.85 -17.84 -24.26
C SER A 248 -22.52 -18.01 -25.62
N ASP A 249 -23.65 -17.31 -25.79
CA ASP A 249 -24.30 -17.15 -27.10
C ASP A 249 -23.76 -15.92 -27.86
N ASP A 250 -22.97 -15.08 -27.18
CA ASP A 250 -22.26 -13.96 -27.78
C ASP A 250 -20.88 -14.42 -28.27
N PRO A 251 -20.61 -14.41 -29.60
CA PRO A 251 -19.32 -14.80 -30.17
C PRO A 251 -18.18 -13.84 -29.84
N GLU A 252 -18.48 -12.59 -29.47
CA GLU A 252 -17.50 -11.62 -28.97
C GLU A 252 -17.47 -11.60 -27.43
N GLY A 253 -18.38 -12.31 -26.76
CA GLY A 253 -18.43 -12.44 -25.30
C GLY A 253 -18.24 -11.10 -24.55
N PRO A 254 -17.35 -11.01 -23.55
CA PRO A 254 -17.16 -9.76 -22.81
C PRO A 254 -16.51 -8.66 -23.65
N PHE A 255 -15.86 -8.99 -24.78
CA PHE A 255 -15.08 -8.04 -25.57
C PHE A 255 -15.94 -6.97 -26.26
N SER A 256 -17.16 -7.32 -26.65
CA SER A 256 -18.15 -6.39 -27.21
C SER A 256 -18.55 -5.28 -26.25
N SER A 257 -18.44 -5.52 -24.94
CA SER A 257 -18.85 -4.62 -23.86
C SER A 257 -17.68 -4.10 -23.02
N LEU A 258 -16.44 -4.34 -23.44
CA LEU A 258 -15.23 -3.82 -22.78
C LEU A 258 -15.12 -2.30 -22.94
N VAL A 259 -15.84 -1.58 -22.09
CA VAL A 259 -15.64 -0.15 -21.86
C VAL A 259 -14.67 0.00 -20.71
N PHE A 260 -13.37 0.06 -21.01
CA PHE A 260 -12.38 0.41 -19.99
C PHE A 260 -12.49 1.91 -19.64
N TRP A 261 -12.55 2.75 -20.67
CA TRP A 261 -12.63 4.21 -20.57
C TRP A 261 -13.31 4.79 -21.81
N ALA A 262 -14.64 4.97 -21.79
CA ALA A 262 -15.30 5.76 -22.83
C ALA A 262 -14.94 7.24 -22.61
N GLU A 263 -14.11 7.79 -23.49
CA GLU A 263 -14.15 9.23 -23.74
C GLU A 263 -15.54 9.57 -24.31
N PRO A 264 -16.22 10.63 -23.83
CA PRO A 264 -15.72 11.66 -22.92
C PRO A 264 -16.02 11.38 -21.44
N LYS A 265 -15.06 11.75 -20.58
CA LYS A 265 -15.20 11.79 -19.12
C LYS A 265 -16.50 12.51 -18.71
N PRO A 266 -17.26 12.03 -17.71
CA PRO A 266 -18.38 12.79 -17.16
C PRO A 266 -17.91 14.18 -16.73
N LYS A 267 -18.32 15.24 -17.45
CA LYS A 267 -17.95 16.66 -17.24
C LYS A 267 -18.25 17.21 -15.83
N ALA A 268 -18.90 16.43 -14.95
CA ALA A 268 -19.47 16.89 -13.69
C ALA A 268 -18.64 16.58 -12.43
N ILE A 269 -17.42 16.02 -12.55
CA ILE A 269 -16.62 15.65 -11.37
C ILE A 269 -15.21 16.25 -11.39
N PHE A 270 -15.09 17.50 -10.94
CA PHE A 270 -13.84 18.24 -10.71
C PHE A 270 -13.01 17.66 -9.54
N PRO A 271 -11.68 17.75 -9.57
CA PRO A 271 -10.79 17.12 -10.54
C PRO A 271 -10.42 15.71 -10.03
N PHE A 272 -10.81 14.67 -10.76
CA PHE A 272 -10.17 13.35 -10.61
C PHE A 272 -8.75 13.31 -11.19
N GLU A 273 -8.27 14.41 -11.79
CA GLU A 273 -6.88 14.56 -12.21
C GLU A 273 -5.95 14.23 -11.03
N GLY A 274 -5.25 13.11 -11.15
CA GLY A 274 -4.39 12.54 -10.10
C GLY A 274 -4.87 11.22 -9.50
N ALA A 275 -6.18 10.94 -9.39
CA ALA A 275 -6.69 9.62 -8.97
C ALA A 275 -6.79 8.63 -10.12
N GLU A 276 -6.99 9.11 -11.35
CA GLU A 276 -7.17 8.23 -12.52
C GLU A 276 -6.02 7.26 -12.69
N GLU A 277 -4.79 7.73 -12.46
CA GLU A 277 -3.60 6.89 -12.54
C GLU A 277 -3.59 5.82 -11.43
N ASP A 278 -3.87 6.19 -10.18
CA ASP A 278 -4.01 5.23 -9.06
C ASP A 278 -5.10 4.18 -9.36
N VAL A 279 -6.23 4.59 -9.93
CA VAL A 279 -7.32 3.68 -10.32
C VAL A 279 -6.92 2.77 -11.47
N ARG A 280 -6.24 3.29 -12.49
CA ARG A 280 -5.76 2.52 -13.66
C ARG A 280 -4.67 1.51 -13.29
N ARG A 281 -3.83 1.83 -12.30
CA ARG A 281 -2.78 0.92 -11.79
C ARG A 281 -3.35 -0.22 -10.95
N CYS A 282 -4.57 -0.11 -10.44
CA CYS A 282 -5.15 -1.15 -9.60
C CYS A 282 -5.48 -2.41 -10.42
N ASN A 283 -4.74 -3.50 -10.21
CA ASN A 283 -5.04 -4.83 -10.77
C ASN A 283 -6.05 -5.66 -9.93
N ALA A 284 -6.67 -5.07 -8.91
CA ALA A 284 -7.64 -5.74 -8.04
C ALA A 284 -7.18 -7.09 -7.42
N CYS A 285 -5.87 -7.29 -7.19
CA CYS A 285 -5.28 -8.53 -6.66
C CYS A 285 -5.69 -8.87 -5.21
N GLY A 286 -6.20 -7.91 -4.44
CA GLY A 286 -6.75 -8.16 -3.12
C GLY A 286 -5.74 -8.23 -1.96
N LEU A 287 -4.42 -8.12 -2.20
CA LEU A 287 -3.39 -8.10 -1.12
C LEU A 287 -3.69 -7.04 -0.04
N CYS A 288 -4.27 -5.92 -0.43
CA CYS A 288 -4.67 -4.84 0.47
C CYS A 288 -5.77 -5.22 1.48
N ARG A 289 -6.49 -6.34 1.28
CA ARG A 289 -7.53 -6.85 2.20
C ARG A 289 -6.92 -7.26 3.54
N GLU A 290 -5.73 -7.84 3.51
CA GLU A 290 -5.03 -8.33 4.71
C GLU A 290 -4.45 -7.22 5.58
N VAL A 291 -4.51 -5.96 5.16
CA VAL A 291 -4.00 -4.82 5.94
C VAL A 291 -5.05 -3.77 6.24
N CYS A 292 -6.28 -3.92 5.72
CA CYS A 292 -7.35 -2.93 5.87
C CYS A 292 -8.17 -3.16 7.14
N PRO A 293 -8.10 -2.27 8.16
CA PRO A 293 -8.77 -2.53 9.43
C PRO A 293 -10.31 -2.56 9.33
N PRO A 294 -10.99 -1.63 8.61
CA PRO A 294 -12.44 -1.73 8.40
C PRO A 294 -12.88 -3.04 7.72
N PHE A 295 -12.12 -3.54 6.76
CA PHE A 295 -12.41 -4.81 6.10
C PHE A 295 -12.21 -5.99 7.05
N LYS A 296 -11.11 -6.02 7.83
CA LYS A 296 -10.91 -7.09 8.83
C LYS A 296 -12.05 -7.15 9.85
N ALA A 297 -12.58 -5.98 10.24
CA ALA A 297 -13.64 -5.88 11.24
C ALA A 297 -15.04 -6.24 10.72
N GLU A 298 -15.35 -6.09 9.43
CA GLU A 298 -16.69 -6.37 8.88
C GLU A 298 -16.75 -7.44 7.79
N ARG A 299 -15.61 -7.81 7.19
CA ARG A 299 -15.47 -8.77 6.08
C ARG A 299 -16.38 -8.49 4.86
N LYS A 300 -16.71 -7.21 4.63
CA LYS A 300 -17.49 -6.75 3.47
C LYS A 300 -16.59 -6.20 2.37
N GLU A 301 -16.65 -6.80 1.18
CA GLU A 301 -15.77 -6.42 0.06
C GLU A 301 -15.83 -4.93 -0.33
N PRO A 302 -16.99 -4.24 -0.34
CA PRO A 302 -17.02 -2.80 -0.61
C PRO A 302 -16.19 -1.97 0.38
N LEU A 303 -15.98 -2.46 1.60
CA LEU A 303 -15.15 -1.80 2.63
C LEU A 303 -13.68 -2.16 2.52
N SER A 304 -13.28 -3.03 1.58
CA SER A 304 -11.87 -3.30 1.29
C SER A 304 -11.27 -2.18 0.43
N PRO A 305 -9.94 -2.01 0.42
CA PRO A 305 -9.32 -1.03 -0.48
C PRO A 305 -9.53 -1.42 -1.94
N ARG A 306 -9.45 -2.72 -2.27
CA ARG A 306 -9.77 -3.25 -3.60
C ARG A 306 -11.20 -2.89 -4.02
N GLY A 307 -12.19 -3.15 -3.16
CA GLY A 307 -13.60 -2.86 -3.46
C GLY A 307 -13.84 -1.38 -3.72
N ARG A 308 -13.15 -0.50 -2.99
CA ARG A 308 -13.18 0.96 -3.27
C ARG A 308 -12.55 1.31 -4.61
N MET A 309 -11.44 0.69 -4.98
CA MET A 309 -10.83 0.90 -6.29
C MET A 309 -11.72 0.39 -7.42
N THR A 310 -12.39 -0.75 -7.24
CA THR A 310 -13.37 -1.28 -8.19
C THR A 310 -14.57 -0.33 -8.33
N LEU A 311 -15.08 0.20 -7.21
CA LEU A 311 -16.13 1.22 -7.23
C LEU A 311 -15.65 2.49 -7.94
N ALA A 312 -14.41 2.93 -7.69
CA ALA A 312 -13.79 4.05 -8.37
C ALA A 312 -13.78 3.84 -9.89
N LEU A 313 -13.30 2.68 -10.33
CA LEU A 313 -13.23 2.31 -11.75
C LEU A 313 -14.62 2.28 -12.39
N ALA A 314 -15.62 1.67 -11.73
CA ALA A 314 -16.99 1.59 -12.24
C ALA A 314 -17.62 2.98 -12.43
N LEU A 315 -17.37 3.90 -11.50
CA LEU A 315 -17.87 5.27 -11.57
C LEU A 315 -17.12 6.11 -12.62
N LEU A 316 -15.80 5.92 -12.71
CA LEU A 316 -14.95 6.67 -13.62
C LEU A 316 -15.09 6.23 -15.08
N SER A 317 -15.36 4.94 -15.33
CA SER A 317 -15.66 4.40 -16.66
C SER A 317 -17.06 4.73 -17.17
N GLY A 318 -17.93 5.31 -16.32
CA GLY A 318 -19.33 5.58 -16.64
C GLY A 318 -20.22 4.34 -16.71
N ARG A 319 -19.67 3.14 -16.44
CA ARG A 319 -20.39 1.85 -16.38
C ARG A 319 -21.49 1.88 -15.33
N GLU A 320 -21.23 2.56 -14.22
CA GLU A 320 -22.21 2.82 -13.18
C GLU A 320 -22.38 4.33 -12.98
N ARG A 321 -23.63 4.78 -13.01
CA ARG A 321 -24.00 6.07 -12.41
C ARG A 321 -24.42 5.77 -10.97
N PRO A 322 -24.13 6.62 -9.98
CA PRO A 322 -24.59 6.39 -8.61
C PRO A 322 -26.13 6.36 -8.56
N ARG A 323 -26.74 5.19 -8.73
CA ARG A 323 -28.20 4.98 -8.63
C ARG A 323 -28.65 5.30 -7.20
N GLU A 324 -27.79 4.97 -6.22
CA GLU A 324 -27.95 5.32 -4.81
C GLU A 324 -26.69 5.95 -4.21
N VAL A 325 -26.60 7.29 -4.23
CA VAL A 325 -25.53 8.07 -3.58
C VAL A 325 -25.34 7.69 -2.09
N ARG A 326 -26.39 7.15 -1.44
CA ARG A 326 -26.39 6.78 -0.02
C ARG A 326 -25.43 5.63 0.30
N GLU A 327 -25.37 4.59 -0.53
CA GLU A 327 -24.50 3.43 -0.26
C GLU A 327 -23.04 3.73 -0.57
N VAL A 328 -22.76 4.39 -1.71
CA VAL A 328 -21.43 4.90 -2.07
C VAL A 328 -20.88 5.79 -0.95
N LYS A 329 -21.70 6.71 -0.45
CA LYS A 329 -21.36 7.57 0.70
C LYS A 329 -21.03 6.78 1.96
N ARG A 330 -21.74 5.69 2.24
CA ARG A 330 -21.47 4.82 3.39
C ARG A 330 -20.12 4.14 3.23
N VAL A 331 -19.78 3.63 2.06
CA VAL A 331 -18.51 2.94 1.80
C VAL A 331 -17.31 3.88 1.94
N LEU A 332 -17.36 5.04 1.28
CA LEU A 332 -16.26 6.01 1.26
C LEU A 332 -15.97 6.56 2.67
N ARG A 333 -17.01 6.86 3.45
CA ARG A 333 -16.86 7.38 4.83
C ARG A 333 -16.32 6.38 5.85
N ARG A 334 -16.08 5.12 5.46
CA ARG A 334 -15.50 4.08 6.33
C ARG A 334 -13.98 3.96 6.18
N CYS A 335 -13.37 4.66 5.22
CA CYS A 335 -11.92 4.71 5.12
C CYS A 335 -11.32 5.44 6.34
N LEU A 336 -10.25 4.88 6.91
CA LEU A 336 -9.50 5.50 8.00
C LEU A 336 -8.40 6.45 7.49
N HIS A 337 -8.13 6.46 6.19
CA HIS A 337 -6.97 7.12 5.56
C HIS A 337 -5.63 6.78 6.23
N CYS A 338 -5.49 5.53 6.69
CA CYS A 338 -4.33 5.05 7.45
C CYS A 338 -3.13 4.62 6.58
N LEU A 339 -3.24 4.67 5.25
CA LEU A 339 -2.20 4.34 4.27
C LEU A 339 -1.64 2.91 4.29
N ARG A 340 -2.05 2.01 5.20
CA ARG A 340 -1.58 0.61 5.23
C ARG A 340 -1.76 -0.10 3.88
N CYS A 341 -2.87 0.15 3.20
CA CYS A 341 -3.12 -0.41 1.88
C CYS A 341 -2.17 0.13 0.79
N ALA A 342 -1.75 1.38 0.88
CA ALA A 342 -0.81 2.00 -0.05
C ALA A 342 0.59 1.40 0.14
N LEU A 343 1.03 1.24 1.40
CA LEU A 343 2.31 0.60 1.73
C LEU A 343 2.36 -0.88 1.30
N ALA A 344 1.24 -1.59 1.42
CA ALA A 344 1.15 -2.99 1.03
C ALA A 344 0.94 -3.21 -0.48
N CYS A 345 0.65 -2.16 -1.27
CA CYS A 345 0.30 -2.31 -2.69
C CYS A 345 1.56 -2.45 -3.56
N PRO A 346 1.81 -3.62 -4.18
CA PRO A 346 2.97 -3.75 -5.04
C PRO A 346 2.80 -2.99 -6.35
N SER A 347 1.57 -2.63 -6.75
CA SER A 347 1.31 -1.76 -7.92
C SER A 347 1.54 -0.27 -7.63
N GLY A 348 1.92 0.12 -6.41
CA GLY A 348 2.20 1.51 -6.04
C GLY A 348 0.95 2.41 -6.03
N VAL A 349 -0.24 1.82 -5.90
CA VAL A 349 -1.52 2.54 -5.80
C VAL A 349 -1.66 3.12 -4.41
N ASP A 350 -2.24 4.32 -4.30
CA ASP A 350 -2.76 4.86 -3.04
C ASP A 350 -4.31 4.81 -2.99
N PRO A 351 -4.91 3.70 -2.47
CA PRO A 351 -6.36 3.62 -2.37
C PRO A 351 -6.97 4.64 -1.40
N ALA A 352 -6.22 5.10 -0.41
CA ALA A 352 -6.72 6.08 0.55
C ALA A 352 -6.83 7.48 -0.08
N TRP A 353 -5.93 7.81 -1.00
CA TRP A 353 -6.01 9.02 -1.80
C TRP A 353 -7.15 8.96 -2.82
N ALA A 354 -7.29 7.85 -3.54
CA ALA A 354 -8.39 7.63 -4.47
C ALA A 354 -9.76 7.74 -3.76
N ASP A 355 -9.91 7.12 -2.58
CA ASP A 355 -11.10 7.24 -1.73
C ASP A 355 -11.36 8.69 -1.32
N ALA A 356 -10.34 9.45 -0.90
CA ALA A 356 -10.50 10.85 -0.52
C ALA A 356 -11.04 11.71 -1.68
N LEU A 357 -10.54 11.50 -2.91
CA LEU A 357 -10.99 12.21 -4.10
C LEU A 357 -12.43 11.85 -4.47
N LEU A 358 -12.80 10.56 -4.42
CA LEU A 358 -14.19 10.12 -4.58
C LEU A 358 -15.10 10.73 -3.52
N LEU A 359 -14.65 10.74 -2.26
CA LEU A 359 -15.39 11.32 -1.15
C LEU A 359 -15.62 12.81 -1.35
N SER A 360 -14.61 13.56 -1.81
CA SER A 360 -14.71 14.99 -2.10
C SER A 360 -15.78 15.31 -3.15
N SER A 361 -15.84 14.45 -4.17
CA SER A 361 -16.72 14.59 -5.31
C SER A 361 -18.16 14.20 -5.00
N LEU A 362 -18.36 13.05 -4.36
CA LEU A 362 -19.67 12.40 -4.27
C LEU A 362 -20.33 12.59 -2.91
N ALA A 363 -19.55 12.71 -1.84
CA ALA A 363 -20.08 12.64 -0.48
C ALA A 363 -19.33 13.48 0.57
N PRO A 364 -18.84 14.70 0.26
CA PRO A 364 -17.99 15.46 1.17
C PRO A 364 -18.77 15.82 2.44
N HIS A 365 -18.07 15.98 3.56
CA HIS A 365 -18.70 16.55 4.75
C HIS A 365 -18.93 18.06 4.54
N ARG A 366 -20.18 18.45 4.25
CA ARG A 366 -20.58 19.85 4.00
C ARG A 366 -21.04 20.59 5.26
N GLY A 367 -21.31 21.88 5.11
CA GLY A 367 -21.86 22.75 6.15
C GLY A 367 -20.92 22.97 7.34
N LEU A 368 -21.50 23.38 8.47
CA LEU A 368 -20.77 23.62 9.72
C LEU A 368 -20.05 22.37 10.21
N ARG A 369 -20.73 21.21 10.20
CA ARG A 369 -20.14 19.90 10.54
C ARG A 369 -18.84 19.65 9.77
N GLY A 370 -18.86 19.83 8.45
CA GLY A 370 -17.68 19.71 7.62
C GLY A 370 -16.54 20.66 7.98
N ARG A 371 -16.86 21.94 8.20
CA ARG A 371 -15.86 22.95 8.56
C ARG A 371 -15.19 22.67 9.91
N VAL A 372 -15.99 22.30 10.92
CA VAL A 372 -15.49 22.01 12.28
C VAL A 372 -14.62 20.75 12.26
N LEU A 373 -15.09 19.65 11.67
CA LEU A 373 -14.35 18.39 11.64
C LEU A 373 -13.06 18.44 10.80
N SER A 374 -12.97 19.39 9.88
CA SER A 374 -11.80 19.58 8.99
C SER A 374 -10.79 20.59 9.53
N SER A 375 -11.12 21.33 10.60
CA SER A 375 -10.27 22.40 11.14
C SER A 375 -10.10 22.24 12.65
N PRO A 376 -8.99 21.62 13.10
CA PRO A 376 -8.70 21.48 14.53
C PRO A 376 -8.72 22.79 15.30
N ARG A 377 -8.22 23.89 14.70
CA ARG A 377 -8.26 25.23 15.30
C ARG A 377 -9.68 25.72 15.53
N LEU A 378 -10.58 25.52 14.57
CA LEU A 378 -11.98 25.91 14.72
C LEU A 378 -12.68 25.05 15.77
N ALA A 379 -12.45 23.73 15.75
CA ALA A 379 -12.99 22.81 16.74
C ALA A 379 -12.55 23.19 18.17
N ALA A 380 -11.26 23.48 18.35
CA ALA A 380 -10.71 23.94 19.62
C ALA A 380 -11.34 25.25 20.10
N ARG A 381 -11.41 26.28 19.24
CA ARG A 381 -12.05 27.56 19.59
C ARG A 381 -13.50 27.39 20.02
N MET A 382 -14.26 26.52 19.36
CA MET A 382 -15.64 26.23 19.73
C MET A 382 -15.74 25.49 21.07
N ALA A 383 -14.83 24.54 21.33
CA ALA A 383 -14.79 23.81 22.60
C ALA A 383 -14.45 24.70 23.80
N SER A 384 -13.65 25.76 23.58
CA SER A 384 -13.26 26.74 24.59
C SER A 384 -14.32 27.79 24.94
N LEU A 385 -15.46 27.84 24.24
CA LEU A 385 -16.53 28.79 24.59
C LEU A 385 -17.07 28.48 26.01
N PRO A 386 -17.35 29.51 26.85
CA PRO A 386 -17.83 29.35 28.22
C PRO A 386 -19.33 29.03 28.26
N LEU A 387 -19.74 28.00 27.52
CA LEU A 387 -21.12 27.54 27.43
C LEU A 387 -21.40 26.44 28.46
N LEU A 388 -22.65 26.35 28.93
CA LEU A 388 -23.12 25.30 29.84
C LEU A 388 -22.87 23.90 29.24
N ASP A 389 -22.49 22.92 30.05
CA ASP A 389 -22.17 21.56 29.60
C ASP A 389 -23.27 20.90 28.76
N LEU A 390 -24.54 21.12 29.11
CA LEU A 390 -25.67 20.61 28.35
C LEU A 390 -25.69 21.15 26.92
N THR A 391 -25.38 22.44 26.74
CA THR A 391 -25.33 23.09 25.42
C THR A 391 -24.14 22.60 24.59
N LYS A 392 -22.98 22.36 25.22
CA LYS A 392 -21.83 21.73 24.57
C LYS A 392 -22.15 20.32 24.10
N ARG A 393 -22.79 19.50 24.96
CA ARG A 393 -23.24 18.14 24.60
C ARG A 393 -24.23 18.15 23.45
N LEU A 394 -25.18 19.10 23.43
CA LEU A 394 -26.12 19.25 22.33
C LEU A 394 -25.41 19.63 21.03
N GLY A 395 -24.46 20.58 21.07
CA GLY A 395 -23.64 20.98 19.93
C GLY A 395 -22.83 19.82 19.34
N VAL A 396 -22.16 19.04 20.20
CA VAL A 396 -21.40 17.83 19.82
C VAL A 396 -22.32 16.81 19.13
N ARG A 397 -23.52 16.59 19.68
CA ARG A 397 -24.53 15.69 19.10
C ARG A 397 -25.05 16.17 17.75
N LEU A 398 -25.28 17.47 17.58
CA LEU A 398 -25.69 18.09 16.30
C LEU A 398 -24.60 17.98 15.22
N LEU A 399 -23.32 18.01 15.62
CA LEU A 399 -22.19 17.75 14.72
C LEU A 399 -22.04 16.25 14.37
N GLY A 400 -22.84 15.37 14.97
CA GLY A 400 -22.81 13.92 14.75
C GLY A 400 -21.67 13.20 15.48
N ILE A 401 -21.04 13.86 16.45
CA ILE A 401 -19.98 13.32 17.30
C ILE A 401 -20.62 12.55 18.46
N SER A 402 -20.01 11.44 18.88
CA SER A 402 -20.46 10.68 20.05
C SER A 402 -20.19 11.44 21.33
N THR A 403 -21.12 11.36 22.28
CA THR A 403 -20.97 11.90 23.64
C THR A 403 -20.41 10.87 24.63
N ARG A 404 -20.15 9.63 24.21
CA ARG A 404 -19.55 8.58 25.07
C ARG A 404 -18.05 8.74 25.21
N ARG A 405 -17.40 9.33 24.21
CA ARG A 405 -15.96 9.53 24.18
C ARG A 405 -15.63 10.90 24.73
N PRO A 406 -14.62 11.02 25.63
CA PRO A 406 -14.09 12.31 26.01
C PRO A 406 -13.49 12.96 24.76
N LEU A 407 -13.77 14.25 24.57
CA LEU A 407 -13.12 15.05 23.54
C LEU A 407 -11.83 15.63 24.11
N PRO A 408 -10.73 15.69 23.33
CA PRO A 408 -9.52 16.31 23.79
C PRO A 408 -9.79 17.81 24.05
N MET A 409 -9.53 18.24 25.28
CA MET A 409 -9.67 19.64 25.66
C MET A 409 -8.49 20.42 25.10
N PRO A 410 -8.73 21.56 24.41
CA PRO A 410 -7.65 22.35 23.88
C PRO A 410 -6.90 23.09 25.00
N SER A 411 -5.58 23.15 24.89
CA SER A 411 -4.69 24.04 25.65
C SER A 411 -3.92 24.89 24.63
N PHE A 412 -4.03 26.20 24.77
CA PHE A 412 -3.34 27.18 23.93
C PHE A 412 -2.08 27.74 24.63
N GLU A 413 -1.49 26.98 25.55
CA GLU A 413 -0.19 27.32 26.11
C GLU A 413 0.87 27.42 25.00
N PRO A 414 1.71 28.47 25.01
CA PRO A 414 2.77 28.60 24.03
C PRO A 414 3.79 27.47 24.15
N ILE A 415 4.35 27.08 23.01
CA ILE A 415 5.52 26.20 22.91
C ILE A 415 6.69 27.11 22.53
N GLU A 416 7.47 27.50 23.53
CA GLU A 416 8.53 28.50 23.37
C GLU A 416 9.87 27.82 23.06
N PRO A 417 10.65 28.35 22.09
CA PRO A 417 11.97 27.84 21.74
C PRO A 417 12.94 27.97 22.93
N LEU A 418 13.90 27.05 23.00
CA LEU A 418 14.98 27.07 23.98
C LEU A 418 16.27 27.49 23.25
N PRO A 419 16.94 28.59 23.68
CA PRO A 419 18.14 29.08 23.00
C PRO A 419 19.31 28.11 23.22
N VAL A 420 20.22 28.04 22.24
CA VAL A 420 21.47 27.28 22.32
C VAL A 420 22.60 28.25 21.96
N GLU A 421 23.59 28.43 22.85
CA GLU A 421 24.67 29.42 22.64
C GLU A 421 25.53 29.09 21.41
N GLU A 422 25.88 27.82 21.22
CA GLU A 422 26.68 27.33 20.09
C GLU A 422 25.98 26.13 19.43
N PRO A 423 25.03 26.36 18.50
CA PRO A 423 24.24 25.29 17.92
C PRO A 423 25.09 24.43 16.97
N VAL A 424 25.02 23.11 17.15
CA VAL A 424 25.62 22.15 16.19
C VAL A 424 24.80 22.05 14.90
N ALA A 425 23.52 22.45 14.95
CA ALA A 425 22.62 22.57 13.81
C ALA A 425 21.47 23.52 14.14
N GLU A 426 20.89 24.13 13.11
CA GLU A 426 19.61 24.86 13.21
C GLU A 426 18.48 24.06 12.55
N ALA A 427 17.28 24.13 13.12
CA ALA A 427 16.09 23.48 12.57
C ALA A 427 14.82 24.31 12.77
N VAL A 428 13.77 23.95 12.04
CA VAL A 428 12.42 24.47 12.25
C VAL A 428 11.54 23.37 12.82
N TYR A 429 11.03 23.57 14.03
CA TYR A 429 10.03 22.68 14.59
C TYR A 429 8.62 23.07 14.12
N PHE A 430 7.99 22.17 13.35
CA PHE A 430 6.57 22.22 13.05
C PHE A 430 5.81 21.27 13.99
N PRO A 431 5.16 21.79 15.06
CA PRO A 431 4.56 20.95 16.11
C PRO A 431 3.32 20.16 15.67
N GLY A 432 2.71 20.56 14.55
CA GLY A 432 1.40 20.05 14.16
C GLY A 432 0.28 20.48 15.11
N CYS A 433 -0.96 20.20 14.72
CA CYS A 433 -2.11 20.67 15.50
C CYS A 433 -2.31 19.93 16.83
N TYR A 434 -1.78 18.71 16.97
CA TYR A 434 -1.95 17.96 18.21
C TYR A 434 -1.11 18.55 19.33
N SER A 435 0.21 18.65 19.14
CA SER A 435 1.11 19.27 20.12
C SER A 435 0.75 20.75 20.35
N ALA A 436 0.46 21.52 19.30
CA ALA A 436 0.20 22.96 19.44
C ALA A 436 -1.17 23.35 20.04
N ILE A 437 -2.16 22.45 20.07
CA ILE A 437 -3.53 22.80 20.48
C ILE A 437 -4.09 21.87 21.55
N PHE A 438 -3.70 20.60 21.58
CA PHE A 438 -4.29 19.60 22.48
C PHE A 438 -3.29 19.05 23.50
N ASN A 439 -1.99 19.10 23.21
CA ASN A 439 -0.96 18.60 24.12
C ASN A 439 0.36 19.42 24.05
N PRO A 440 0.37 20.69 24.49
CA PRO A 440 1.59 21.52 24.54
C PRO A 440 2.78 20.89 25.29
N PRO A 441 2.61 20.12 26.39
CA PRO A 441 3.72 19.43 27.04
C PRO A 441 4.53 18.52 26.11
N TRP A 442 3.89 17.86 25.15
CA TRP A 442 4.60 17.09 24.12
C TRP A 442 5.52 17.99 23.31
N GLY A 443 5.03 19.14 22.83
CA GLY A 443 5.86 20.08 22.08
C GLY A 443 7.05 20.61 22.87
N ARG A 444 6.89 20.86 24.17
CA ARG A 444 7.99 21.25 25.06
C ARG A 444 9.03 20.13 25.24
N ALA A 445 8.60 18.89 25.36
CA ALA A 445 9.52 17.75 25.42
C ALA A 445 10.36 17.60 24.14
N VAL A 446 9.78 17.90 22.98
CA VAL A 446 10.49 17.90 21.69
C VAL A 446 11.54 19.00 21.65
N LEU A 447 11.22 20.20 22.11
CA LEU A 447 12.18 21.30 22.18
C LEU A 447 13.29 21.04 23.20
N ALA A 448 12.98 20.44 24.35
CA ALA A 448 14.00 20.00 25.31
C ALA A 448 14.95 18.98 24.69
N PHE A 449 14.43 18.01 23.92
CA PHE A 449 15.25 17.05 23.21
C PHE A 449 16.16 17.69 22.17
N LEU A 450 15.65 18.66 21.39
CA LEU A 450 16.44 19.42 20.41
C LEU A 450 17.52 20.26 21.09
N HIS A 451 17.16 21.01 22.13
CA HIS A 451 18.07 21.82 22.94
C HIS A 451 19.21 20.97 23.55
N ASP A 452 18.87 19.85 24.20
CA ASP A 452 19.86 18.96 24.81
C ASP A 452 20.74 18.28 23.75
N SER A 453 20.26 18.23 22.50
CA SER A 453 21.03 17.82 21.32
C SER A 453 21.85 18.95 20.71
N GLY A 454 21.92 20.13 21.33
CA GLY A 454 22.60 21.31 20.79
C GLY A 454 22.00 21.82 19.49
N VAL A 455 20.72 21.53 19.21
CA VAL A 455 20.00 22.01 18.04
C VAL A 455 19.18 23.23 18.44
N GLU A 456 19.47 24.38 17.82
CA GLU A 456 18.62 25.55 17.96
C GLU A 456 17.39 25.40 17.05
N ALA A 457 16.20 25.46 17.65
CA ALA A 457 14.95 25.17 16.96
C ALA A 457 14.00 26.37 16.99
N LYS A 458 13.66 26.89 15.80
CA LYS A 458 12.58 27.86 15.64
C LYS A 458 11.23 27.16 15.57
N VAL A 459 10.23 27.67 16.28
CA VAL A 459 8.86 27.12 16.21
C VAL A 459 8.05 27.86 15.16
N VAL A 460 7.55 27.14 14.14
CA VAL A 460 6.68 27.72 13.09
C VAL A 460 5.36 26.95 13.03
N PHE A 461 4.25 27.60 13.39
CA PHE A 461 2.92 26.98 13.38
C PHE A 461 1.81 27.94 12.91
N GLU A 462 1.63 28.02 11.59
CA GLU A 462 0.56 28.83 10.97
C GLU A 462 -0.72 28.06 10.63
N GLY A 463 -0.78 26.76 10.90
CA GLY A 463 -1.98 25.95 10.67
C GLY A 463 -1.78 24.46 10.87
N CYS A 464 -2.87 23.70 10.85
CA CYS A 464 -2.80 22.25 10.71
C CYS A 464 -2.25 21.87 9.33
N CYS A 465 -1.60 20.70 9.21
CA CYS A 465 -1.07 20.15 7.96
C CYS A 465 -2.13 19.81 6.89
N GLY A 466 -3.42 19.84 7.23
CA GLY A 466 -4.54 19.58 6.31
C GLY A 466 -5.09 18.14 6.35
N ALA A 467 -4.45 17.22 7.08
CA ALA A 467 -4.87 15.81 7.15
C ALA A 467 -6.36 15.61 7.52
N PRO A 468 -6.90 16.30 8.55
CA PRO A 468 -8.32 16.16 8.90
C PRO A 468 -9.26 16.55 7.76
N ALA A 469 -8.88 17.54 6.95
CA ALA A 469 -9.70 18.02 5.84
C ALA A 469 -9.69 17.03 4.66
N VAL A 470 -8.53 16.44 4.34
CA VAL A 470 -8.42 15.35 3.34
C VAL A 470 -9.33 14.19 3.72
N ALA A 471 -9.27 13.74 4.98
CA ALA A 471 -10.09 12.63 5.49
C ALA A 471 -11.61 12.91 5.53
N LYS A 472 -12.04 14.14 5.21
CA LYS A 472 -13.46 14.53 5.12
C LYS A 472 -13.89 14.89 3.69
N GLY A 473 -13.01 14.70 2.70
CA GLY A 473 -13.23 15.11 1.32
C GLY A 473 -13.33 16.64 1.18
N ARG A 474 -12.58 17.39 1.99
CA ARG A 474 -12.60 18.87 2.01
C ARG A 474 -11.28 19.43 1.52
N PHE A 475 -10.97 19.14 0.25
CA PHE A 475 -9.75 19.62 -0.42
C PHE A 475 -9.67 21.14 -0.48
N ASP A 476 -10.81 21.84 -0.52
CA ASP A 476 -10.91 23.30 -0.40
C ASP A 476 -10.30 23.82 0.91
N ILE A 477 -10.50 23.11 2.01
CA ILE A 477 -9.92 23.43 3.32
C ILE A 477 -8.49 22.89 3.41
N ALA A 478 -8.25 21.67 2.94
CA ALA A 478 -6.94 21.02 3.00
C ALA A 478 -5.86 21.83 2.27
N ARG A 479 -6.14 22.24 1.03
CA ARG A 479 -5.21 23.05 0.22
C ARG A 479 -4.90 24.38 0.91
N LYS A 480 -5.91 25.12 1.39
CA LYS A 480 -5.69 26.40 2.10
C LYS A 480 -4.87 26.24 3.37
N ALA A 481 -5.09 25.16 4.13
CA ALA A 481 -4.32 24.88 5.34
C ALA A 481 -2.86 24.54 4.99
N ALA A 482 -2.65 23.68 3.99
CA ALA A 482 -1.34 23.30 3.50
C ALA A 482 -0.58 24.48 2.91
N GLU A 483 -1.20 25.31 2.05
CA GLU A 483 -0.59 26.52 1.47
C GLU A 483 -0.12 27.50 2.54
N ARG A 484 -0.95 27.73 3.58
CA ARG A 484 -0.59 28.65 4.66
C ARG A 484 0.62 28.13 5.43
N ALA A 485 0.63 26.85 5.79
CA ALA A 485 1.75 26.24 6.50
C ALA A 485 3.02 26.20 5.61
N ALA A 486 2.90 25.80 4.35
CA ALA A 486 4.02 25.75 3.40
C ALA A 486 4.64 27.13 3.17
N LYS A 487 3.84 28.19 3.02
CA LYS A 487 4.35 29.58 2.88
C LYS A 487 5.09 30.07 4.11
N ALA A 488 4.70 29.63 5.30
CA ALA A 488 5.39 29.97 6.54
C ALA A 488 6.71 29.20 6.71
N LEU A 489 6.79 27.97 6.18
CA LEU A 489 7.99 27.14 6.24
C LEU A 489 8.99 27.43 5.11
N LEU A 490 8.51 27.93 3.96
CA LEU A 490 9.33 28.12 2.77
C LEU A 490 10.58 29.00 2.98
N PRO A 491 10.51 30.16 3.67
CA PRO A 491 11.72 30.97 3.90
C PRO A 491 12.81 30.23 4.67
N GLU A 492 12.42 29.33 5.56
CA GLU A 492 13.35 28.54 6.37
C GLU A 492 13.97 27.39 5.57
N VAL A 493 13.16 26.74 4.73
CA VAL A 493 13.64 25.74 3.77
C VAL A 493 14.60 26.38 2.75
N ASP A 494 14.30 27.60 2.31
CA ASP A 494 15.16 28.37 1.41
C ASP A 494 16.49 28.77 2.08
N ALA A 495 16.48 28.98 3.40
CA ALA A 495 17.68 29.19 4.20
C ALA A 495 18.46 27.88 4.49
N GLY A 496 18.04 26.74 3.93
CA GLY A 496 18.71 25.44 4.11
C GLY A 496 18.35 24.70 5.40
N ARG A 497 17.44 25.23 6.22
CA ARG A 497 17.02 24.59 7.47
C ARG A 497 16.07 23.43 7.21
N LYS A 498 16.23 22.35 7.96
CA LYS A 498 15.30 21.21 7.93
C LYS A 498 14.08 21.50 8.80
N VAL A 499 12.92 21.02 8.35
CA VAL A 499 11.67 21.08 9.10
C VAL A 499 11.51 19.77 9.85
N VAL A 500 11.54 19.81 11.18
CA VAL A 500 11.39 18.64 12.04
C VAL A 500 9.97 18.52 12.58
N LEU A 501 9.46 17.29 12.64
CA LEU A 501 8.13 16.96 13.10
C LEU A 501 8.17 15.83 14.13
N SER A 502 7.26 15.88 15.12
CA SER A 502 7.07 14.80 16.09
C SER A 502 5.75 14.04 15.90
N ASP A 503 4.80 14.60 15.15
CA ASP A 503 3.54 13.91 14.82
C ASP A 503 3.66 13.24 13.45
N PRO A 504 3.57 11.90 13.38
CA PRO A 504 3.76 11.16 12.14
C PRO A 504 2.63 11.40 11.14
N THR A 505 1.44 11.82 11.60
CA THR A 505 0.32 12.17 10.70
C THR A 505 0.67 13.43 9.91
N CYS A 506 1.21 14.45 10.57
CA CYS A 506 1.69 15.66 9.91
C CYS A 506 2.84 15.36 8.96
N LEU A 507 3.86 14.61 9.41
CA LEU A 507 5.01 14.25 8.56
C LEU A 507 4.56 13.51 7.30
N THR A 508 3.73 12.48 7.44
CA THR A 508 3.23 11.70 6.31
C THR A 508 2.34 12.53 5.38
N THR A 509 1.50 13.40 5.94
CA THR A 509 0.64 14.30 5.15
C THR A 509 1.47 15.28 4.33
N ILE A 510 2.53 15.84 4.90
CA ILE A 510 3.44 16.73 4.17
C ILE A 510 4.15 15.94 3.07
N ARG A 511 4.83 14.84 3.42
CA ARG A 511 5.60 14.04 2.45
C ARG A 511 4.76 13.46 1.30
N ARG A 512 3.50 13.06 1.55
CA ARG A 512 2.67 12.36 0.56
C ARG A 512 1.58 13.22 -0.08
N HIS A 513 0.92 14.08 0.71
CA HIS A 513 -0.23 14.84 0.21
C HIS A 513 0.16 16.23 -0.29
N TRP A 514 1.14 16.91 0.31
CA TRP A 514 1.49 18.27 -0.13
C TRP A 514 1.99 18.33 -1.58
N PRO A 515 2.84 17.41 -2.08
CA PRO A 515 3.18 17.35 -3.51
C PRO A 515 1.94 17.30 -4.41
N ARG A 516 0.96 16.46 -4.05
CA ARG A 516 -0.31 16.32 -4.79
C ARG A 516 -1.23 17.54 -4.66
N LEU A 517 -1.20 18.24 -3.51
CA LEU A 517 -2.06 19.38 -3.23
C LEU A 517 -1.53 20.70 -3.79
N LEU A 518 -0.21 20.89 -3.75
CA LEU A 518 0.50 22.16 -3.94
C LEU A 518 1.54 22.12 -5.09
N GLY A 519 1.77 20.96 -5.71
CA GLY A 519 2.80 20.79 -6.74
C GLY A 519 4.21 21.04 -6.21
N LYS A 520 5.03 21.76 -6.99
CA LYS A 520 6.45 22.06 -6.68
C LYS A 520 6.69 22.67 -5.30
N LEU A 521 5.77 23.52 -4.81
CA LEU A 521 5.87 24.08 -3.47
C LEU A 521 5.78 22.98 -2.40
N GLY A 522 4.86 22.04 -2.59
CA GLY A 522 4.67 20.90 -1.70
C GLY A 522 5.85 19.93 -1.75
N GLU A 523 6.37 19.64 -2.95
CA GLU A 523 7.56 18.81 -3.17
C GLU A 523 8.78 19.37 -2.42
N LYS A 524 9.08 20.66 -2.63
CA LYS A 524 10.23 21.32 -2.01
C LYS A 524 10.20 21.28 -0.48
N VAL A 525 9.04 21.53 0.13
CA VAL A 525 8.92 21.46 1.60
C VAL A 525 8.96 20.00 2.07
N ALA A 526 8.31 19.08 1.37
CA ALA A 526 8.29 17.66 1.71
C ALA A 526 9.68 17.01 1.76
N GLU A 527 10.55 17.33 0.80
CA GLU A 527 11.94 16.86 0.74
C GLU A 527 12.81 17.35 1.91
N ASN A 528 12.38 18.41 2.59
CA ASN A 528 13.09 19.00 3.73
C ASN A 528 12.42 18.69 5.08
N CYS A 529 11.39 17.84 5.10
CA CYS A 529 10.73 17.40 6.32
C CYS A 529 11.29 16.07 6.84
N LEU A 530 11.65 16.04 8.12
CA LEU A 530 12.19 14.87 8.83
C LEU A 530 11.41 14.61 10.13
N ASP A 531 11.42 13.36 10.59
CA ASP A 531 11.07 13.10 11.99
C ASP A 531 12.13 13.71 12.91
N VAL A 532 11.73 14.16 14.10
CA VAL A 532 12.67 14.83 15.02
C VAL A 532 13.80 13.91 15.50
N VAL A 533 13.52 12.62 15.71
CA VAL A 533 14.53 11.65 16.15
C VAL A 533 15.44 11.28 14.97
N GLU A 534 14.87 11.12 13.77
CA GLU A 534 15.61 10.97 12.51
C GLU A 534 16.62 12.11 12.33
N PHE A 535 16.15 13.36 12.47
CA PHE A 535 16.99 14.55 12.31
C PHE A 535 18.14 14.59 13.33
N VAL A 536 17.86 14.43 14.63
CA VAL A 536 18.90 14.46 15.68
C VAL A 536 19.94 13.38 15.44
N LEU A 537 19.52 12.16 15.11
CA LEU A 537 20.45 11.08 14.79
C LEU A 537 21.28 11.37 13.54
N SER A 538 20.74 12.09 12.54
CA SER A 538 21.47 12.46 11.33
C SER A 538 22.57 13.50 11.58
N VAL A 539 22.37 14.43 12.53
CA VAL A 539 23.35 15.50 12.81
C VAL A 539 24.33 15.15 13.94
N ARG A 540 23.93 14.30 14.90
CA ARG A 540 24.77 13.92 16.05
C ARG A 540 25.30 12.50 16.01
N GLY A 541 24.72 11.64 15.18
CA GLY A 541 25.01 10.21 15.18
C GLY A 541 24.54 9.44 16.41
N SER A 542 23.89 10.08 17.39
CA SER A 542 23.41 9.46 18.65
C SER A 542 22.43 10.39 19.39
N ILE A 543 21.74 9.89 20.42
CA ILE A 543 20.89 10.73 21.28
C ILE A 543 21.73 11.56 22.27
N PRO A 544 21.23 12.72 22.75
CA PRO A 544 21.94 13.57 23.69
C PRO A 544 22.30 12.83 24.98
N GLU A 545 23.48 13.12 25.53
CA GLU A 545 24.05 12.41 26.67
C GLU A 545 23.12 12.40 27.88
N GLY A 546 22.48 13.53 28.18
CA GLY A 546 21.53 13.66 29.26
C GLY A 546 20.31 12.73 29.16
N TRP A 547 20.03 12.13 27.98
CA TRP A 547 18.90 11.22 27.74
C TRP A 547 19.31 9.75 27.73
N ARG A 548 20.60 9.44 27.63
CA ARG A 548 21.12 8.08 27.63
C ARG A 548 20.92 7.43 29.00
N GLY A 549 20.55 6.15 29.01
CA GLY A 549 20.34 5.38 30.24
C GLY A 549 19.16 5.83 31.14
N ARG A 550 18.40 6.90 30.81
CA ARG A 550 17.23 7.36 31.61
C ARG A 550 16.18 6.29 31.86
N ALA A 551 16.05 5.35 30.93
CA ALA A 551 15.09 4.27 30.94
C ALA A 551 15.72 2.91 31.30
N LYS A 552 16.94 2.88 31.85
CA LYS A 552 17.64 1.64 32.21
C LYS A 552 16.76 0.71 33.06
N GLY A 553 16.61 -0.53 32.61
CA GLY A 553 15.82 -1.56 33.29
C GLY A 553 14.30 -1.38 33.16
N ARG A 554 13.82 -0.49 32.29
CA ARG A 554 12.39 -0.32 32.02
C ARG A 554 12.00 -1.03 30.73
N ARG A 555 10.98 -1.87 30.81
CA ARG A 555 10.30 -2.44 29.65
C ARG A 555 9.17 -1.51 29.21
N VAL A 556 9.04 -1.26 27.90
CA VAL A 556 8.02 -0.37 27.32
C VAL A 556 7.33 -1.02 26.12
N LEU A 557 6.04 -0.72 25.95
CA LEU A 557 5.28 -1.12 24.78
C LEU A 557 5.17 0.07 23.82
N LEU A 558 5.84 -0.02 22.67
CA LEU A 558 5.79 0.98 21.61
C LEU A 558 4.72 0.60 20.58
N HIS A 559 3.70 1.45 20.45
CA HIS A 559 2.63 1.27 19.47
C HIS A 559 3.05 1.76 18.08
N LEU A 560 3.13 0.83 17.12
CA LEU A 560 3.34 1.12 15.71
C LEU A 560 2.06 1.61 15.04
N SER A 561 1.74 2.89 15.24
CA SER A 561 0.58 3.52 14.60
C SER A 561 0.74 3.61 13.08
N CYS A 562 -0.38 3.72 12.36
CA CYS A 562 -0.39 3.63 10.90
C CYS A 562 0.48 4.69 10.18
N HIS A 563 0.43 5.96 10.59
CA HIS A 563 1.29 6.99 10.02
C HIS A 563 2.73 6.91 10.52
N PHE A 564 2.97 6.35 11.71
CA PHE A 564 4.32 6.12 12.21
C PHE A 564 5.05 5.04 11.42
N ASN A 565 4.31 4.00 11.00
CA ASN A 565 4.83 3.05 10.02
C ASN A 565 5.05 3.70 8.65
N ALA A 566 4.09 4.51 8.18
CA ALA A 566 4.16 5.15 6.87
C ALA A 566 5.24 6.24 6.72
N SER A 567 5.71 6.79 7.85
CA SER A 567 6.83 7.73 7.90
C SER A 567 8.19 7.06 8.01
N GLU A 568 8.24 5.72 8.12
CA GLU A 568 9.45 4.91 8.24
C GLU A 568 10.32 5.27 9.47
N SER A 569 9.71 5.88 10.48
CA SER A 569 10.46 6.43 11.62
C SER A 569 10.75 5.42 12.72
N LEU A 570 10.16 4.21 12.68
CA LEU A 570 10.30 3.18 13.71
C LEU A 570 11.77 2.87 14.09
N PRO A 571 12.72 2.68 13.15
CA PRO A 571 14.11 2.40 13.49
C PRO A 571 14.75 3.48 14.35
N HIS A 572 14.43 4.76 14.11
CA HIS A 572 14.96 5.89 14.87
C HIS A 572 14.47 5.87 16.32
N TYR A 573 13.20 5.54 16.54
CA TYR A 573 12.64 5.45 17.90
C TYR A 573 13.10 4.19 18.65
N LEU A 574 13.30 3.07 17.96
CA LEU A 574 13.91 1.88 18.57
C LEU A 574 15.33 2.20 19.05
N ARG A 575 16.10 2.92 18.22
CA ARG A 575 17.42 3.41 18.59
C ARG A 575 17.38 4.40 19.76
N LEU A 576 16.48 5.38 19.73
CA LEU A 576 16.28 6.33 20.84
C LEU A 576 16.00 5.63 22.16
N LEU A 577 15.05 4.69 22.16
CA LEU A 577 14.64 3.98 23.37
C LEU A 577 15.73 3.01 23.86
N SER A 578 16.44 2.36 22.92
CA SER A 578 17.57 1.48 23.24
C SER A 578 18.76 2.24 23.83
N GLU A 579 19.17 3.37 23.24
CA GLU A 579 20.23 4.24 23.80
C GLU A 579 19.79 4.87 25.14
N ALA A 580 18.49 5.10 25.34
CA ALA A 580 17.93 5.47 26.63
C ALA A 580 17.92 4.31 27.66
N GLY A 581 18.23 3.07 27.25
CA GLY A 581 18.30 1.90 28.13
C GLY A 581 16.99 1.13 28.33
N ALA A 582 15.96 1.39 27.51
CA ALA A 582 14.69 0.69 27.59
C ALA A 582 14.70 -0.63 26.80
N GLU A 583 14.00 -1.63 27.33
CA GLU A 583 13.62 -2.84 26.59
C GLU A 583 12.31 -2.58 25.86
N VAL A 584 12.30 -2.66 24.53
CA VAL A 584 11.16 -2.23 23.70
C VAL A 584 10.44 -3.43 23.11
N GLU A 585 9.15 -3.53 23.40
CA GLU A 585 8.22 -4.39 22.68
C GLU A 585 7.39 -3.55 21.70
N VAL A 586 7.26 -4.01 20.45
CA VAL A 586 6.51 -3.27 19.43
C VAL A 586 5.19 -3.97 19.16
N VAL A 587 4.07 -3.22 19.27
CA VAL A 587 2.74 -3.71 18.89
C VAL A 587 2.27 -3.04 17.61
N ASP A 588 2.06 -3.85 16.55
CA ASP A 588 1.53 -3.41 15.26
C ASP A 588 0.02 -3.71 15.15
N ALA A 589 -0.81 -2.80 15.67
CA ALA A 589 -2.26 -2.90 15.56
C ALA A 589 -2.92 -1.52 15.35
N CYS A 590 -4.09 -1.48 14.72
CA CYS A 590 -4.83 -0.23 14.57
C CYS A 590 -5.49 0.14 15.90
N CYS A 591 -5.50 1.43 16.29
CA CYS A 591 -6.28 1.89 17.44
C CYS A 591 -7.77 2.09 17.10
N GLY A 592 -8.10 2.21 15.81
CA GLY A 592 -9.47 2.42 15.34
C GLY A 592 -10.01 3.84 15.43
N LEU A 593 -9.26 4.84 15.90
CA LEU A 593 -9.78 6.21 16.02
C LEU A 593 -9.70 7.03 14.73
N ALA A 594 -8.53 7.09 14.08
CA ALA A 594 -8.31 7.91 12.87
C ALA A 594 -8.80 9.37 13.01
N GLY A 595 -8.33 10.05 14.05
CA GLY A 595 -8.71 11.43 14.37
C GLY A 595 -10.21 11.58 14.64
N THR A 596 -10.88 12.50 13.95
CA THR A 596 -12.32 12.73 14.15
C THR A 596 -13.20 11.61 13.60
N TRP A 597 -12.66 10.63 12.86
CA TRP A 597 -13.44 9.54 12.27
C TRP A 597 -14.12 8.67 13.33
N GLY A 598 -13.39 8.17 14.31
CA GLY A 598 -13.89 7.27 15.36
C GLY A 598 -14.67 8.00 16.45
N LEU A 599 -14.50 9.32 16.55
CA LEU A 599 -15.35 10.18 17.38
C LEU A 599 -16.78 10.30 16.81
N MET A 600 -16.99 10.02 15.52
CA MET A 600 -18.34 10.12 14.94
C MET A 600 -19.25 9.02 15.47
N ARG A 601 -20.47 9.37 15.85
CA ARG A 601 -21.50 8.43 16.35
C ARG A 601 -21.76 7.29 15.36
N GLU A 602 -21.70 7.57 14.06
CA GLU A 602 -21.89 6.57 13.00
C GLU A 602 -20.75 5.55 12.88
N ASN A 603 -19.56 5.84 13.44
CA ASN A 603 -18.36 5.01 13.39
C ASN A 603 -17.95 4.40 14.73
N GLU A 604 -18.49 4.88 15.85
CA GLU A 604 -18.10 4.49 17.22
C GLU A 604 -17.93 2.97 17.40
N ARG A 605 -18.98 2.19 17.12
CA ARG A 605 -18.92 0.72 17.27
C ARG A 605 -17.86 0.07 16.38
N LEU A 606 -17.69 0.56 15.16
CA LEU A 606 -16.67 0.04 14.25
C LEU A 606 -15.27 0.43 14.71
N SER A 607 -15.10 1.65 15.24
CA SER A 607 -13.85 2.15 15.80
C SER A 607 -13.35 1.25 16.94
N GLU A 608 -14.23 0.88 17.88
CA GLU A 608 -13.91 -0.06 18.95
C GLU A 608 -13.55 -1.46 18.43
N ARG A 609 -14.34 -2.01 17.51
CA ARG A 609 -14.04 -3.32 16.91
C ARG A 609 -12.70 -3.35 16.19
N VAL A 610 -12.37 -2.28 15.47
CA VAL A 610 -11.07 -2.15 14.79
C VAL A 610 -9.91 -2.11 15.78
N GLY A 611 -10.11 -1.49 16.95
CA GLY A 611 -9.07 -1.33 17.95
C GLY A 611 -8.86 -2.50 18.90
N ILE A 612 -9.74 -3.51 18.88
CA ILE A 612 -9.83 -4.53 19.94
C ILE A 612 -8.51 -5.25 20.18
N SER A 613 -7.80 -5.65 19.13
CA SER A 613 -6.52 -6.36 19.25
C SER A 613 -5.45 -5.50 19.91
N LEU A 614 -5.39 -4.20 19.60
CA LEU A 614 -4.47 -3.29 20.28
C LEU A 614 -4.82 -3.16 21.76
N PHE A 615 -6.11 -3.05 22.08
CA PHE A 615 -6.55 -2.85 23.47
C PHE A 615 -6.25 -4.07 24.34
N GLU A 616 -6.36 -5.27 23.78
CA GLU A 616 -6.00 -6.51 24.47
C GLU A 616 -4.50 -6.57 24.77
N GLU A 617 -3.64 -6.29 23.80
CA GLU A 617 -2.18 -6.28 24.02
C GLU A 617 -1.76 -5.21 25.04
N VAL A 618 -2.35 -4.02 24.97
CA VAL A 618 -2.09 -2.95 25.95
C VAL A 618 -2.50 -3.36 27.36
N ARG A 619 -3.63 -4.07 27.54
CA ARG A 619 -4.09 -4.52 28.87
C ARG A 619 -3.24 -5.66 29.44
N LYS A 620 -2.61 -6.47 28.60
CA LYS A 620 -1.71 -7.56 29.02
C LYS A 620 -0.33 -7.06 29.40
N PHE A 621 0.08 -5.91 28.86
CA PHE A 621 1.42 -5.39 29.06
C PHE A 621 1.55 -4.64 30.39
N GLU A 622 2.53 -5.05 31.20
CA GLU A 622 2.90 -4.36 32.43
C GLU A 622 4.03 -3.37 32.18
N GLY A 623 3.69 -2.09 32.08
CA GLY A 623 4.66 -1.01 31.95
C GLY A 623 4.14 0.19 31.17
N PRO A 624 5.01 1.16 30.84
CA PRO A 624 4.64 2.33 30.06
C PRO A 624 4.25 1.96 28.62
N VAL A 625 3.14 2.54 28.16
CA VAL A 625 2.68 2.44 26.77
C VAL A 625 3.04 3.72 26.04
N LEU A 626 3.76 3.59 24.93
CA LEU A 626 4.28 4.71 24.16
C LEU A 626 3.66 4.74 22.77
N THR A 627 3.28 5.92 22.29
CA THR A 627 2.81 6.11 20.92
C THR A 627 3.17 7.50 20.42
N PRO A 628 3.77 7.65 19.23
CA PRO A 628 4.02 8.96 18.66
C PRO A 628 2.78 9.56 17.98
N CYS A 629 1.60 8.93 18.06
CA CYS A 629 0.37 9.43 17.44
C CYS A 629 -0.64 9.92 18.48
N GLY A 630 -0.98 11.21 18.44
CA GLY A 630 -1.93 11.82 19.38
C GLY A 630 -3.32 11.19 19.36
N SER A 631 -3.82 10.83 18.18
CA SER A 631 -5.13 10.14 18.11
C SER A 631 -5.09 8.71 18.66
N CYS A 632 -3.96 8.00 18.51
CA CYS A 632 -3.81 6.67 19.11
C CYS A 632 -3.70 6.77 20.63
N ARG A 633 -2.99 7.79 21.13
CA ARG A 633 -2.89 8.09 22.55
C ARG A 633 -4.27 8.20 23.21
N ASP A 634 -5.11 9.10 22.70
CA ASP A 634 -6.44 9.35 23.27
C ASP A 634 -7.33 8.11 23.21
N GLN A 635 -7.21 7.31 22.14
CA GLN A 635 -8.00 6.10 21.97
C GLN A 635 -7.59 4.96 22.89
N ILE A 636 -6.28 4.77 23.09
CA ILE A 636 -5.76 3.78 24.02
C ILE A 636 -6.23 4.12 25.44
N GLU A 637 -6.08 5.38 25.86
CA GLU A 637 -6.51 5.87 27.17
C GLU A 637 -8.02 5.68 27.37
N PHE A 638 -8.85 6.05 26.38
CA PHE A 638 -10.29 5.83 26.43
C PHE A 638 -10.68 4.36 26.54
N ALA A 639 -10.06 3.47 25.74
CA ALA A 639 -10.49 2.08 25.63
C ALA A 639 -9.94 1.18 26.75
N THR A 640 -8.79 1.53 27.34
CA THR A 640 -8.08 0.67 28.29
C THR A 640 -7.95 1.29 29.68
N GLY A 641 -8.14 2.60 29.84
CA GLY A 641 -7.82 3.33 31.06
C GLY A 641 -6.32 3.57 31.26
N ILE A 642 -5.45 3.03 30.39
CA ILE A 642 -4.00 3.16 30.48
C ILE A 642 -3.56 4.38 29.67
N ARG A 643 -2.86 5.30 30.34
CA ARG A 643 -2.36 6.53 29.70
C ARG A 643 -1.15 6.22 28.83
N ALA A 644 -1.32 6.32 27.52
CA ALA A 644 -0.21 6.30 26.59
C ALA A 644 0.49 7.68 26.53
N LEU A 645 1.79 7.69 26.24
CA LEU A 645 2.60 8.92 26.13
C LEU A 645 3.44 8.94 24.84
N HIS A 646 3.82 10.14 24.40
CA HIS A 646 4.85 10.26 23.37
C HIS A 646 6.20 9.78 23.91
N PRO A 647 7.03 9.03 23.14
CA PRO A 647 8.34 8.55 23.59
C PRO A 647 9.23 9.65 24.20
N LEU A 648 9.37 10.80 23.53
CA LEU A 648 10.16 11.92 24.06
C LEU A 648 9.54 12.55 25.31
N LEU A 649 8.20 12.62 25.42
CA LEU A 649 7.55 13.17 26.60
C LEU A 649 7.74 12.25 27.81
N TRP A 650 7.66 10.93 27.58
CA TRP A 650 7.92 9.95 28.62
C TRP A 650 9.38 10.02 29.10
N LEU A 651 10.37 9.98 28.20
CA LEU A 651 11.79 10.10 28.55
C LEU A 651 12.13 11.43 29.25
N TRP A 652 11.52 12.53 28.82
CA TRP A 652 11.73 13.84 29.45
C TRP A 652 11.20 13.87 30.89
N GLY A 653 10.10 13.16 31.17
CA GLY A 653 9.50 13.05 32.50
C GLY A 653 10.19 12.06 33.45
N ILE A 654 11.18 11.29 33.00
CA ILE A 654 11.96 10.40 33.87
C ILE A 654 13.20 11.15 34.36
N ALA A 655 13.48 11.08 35.65
CA ALA A 655 14.71 11.62 36.22
C ALA A 655 15.95 10.93 35.62
N PRO A 656 17.09 11.64 35.43
CA PRO A 656 18.34 11.01 35.03
C PRO A 656 18.70 9.84 35.96
N ALA A 657 19.15 8.72 35.40
CA ALA A 657 19.67 7.62 36.21
C ALA A 657 20.92 8.11 36.96
N ARG A 658 20.96 7.90 38.28
CA ARG A 658 22.13 8.22 39.12
C ARG A 658 23.24 7.21 38.93
#